data_AF-A0AAD5Q530-F1
#
_entry.id   AF-A0AAD5Q530-F1
#
_cell.length_a   1.000
_cell.length_b   1.000
_cell.length_c   1.000
_cell.angle_alpha   90.00
_cell.angle_beta   90.00
_cell.angle_gamma   90.00
#
_symmetry.space_group_name_H-M   'P 1'
#
loop_
_entity.id
_entity.type
_entity.pdbx_description
1 polymer ?
#
loop_
_entity_poly.entity_id
_entity_poly.type
_entity_poly.pdbx_seq_one_letter_code
_entity_poly.pdbx_strand_id
1 'polypeptide(L)'
;MDWDTGRVSSMGMESAAVVAARDATDTSPVAIQRRLLEFLRSFRVGPIFFYREQLLANFRRGQFFFTLHLSHLATYDQLLQDLLLKSPKDYLPLLETAAKEMLAYLLVLNRSDQTATTTTVDATGSSSSADAASLRNLPDIQVVLSSDQAPVPLRHVHAQEINRLVKVPGIIISATRVRTKCVAATLRCKHCGNAKRVAVSGLGGIHIPRVCDRNRDDDPTGEPCPPDSYMVVPDRCEYVDQQTLKLQENPEVVPTGEMPRNLALVADRHLVDRASPGTRVSIVGITSVVNAGTRQIGAVAIRQLYLRVVGIEIDEEGAGRAKATFSPAEEEKFHEMARDPELYDKLARSIAPSIYGDYTTNIKKAIACLLVGGSRKRLPDGMILRGDINVLLLGDPSTAKSQFLKFTEKVAPVGVYTSGKGSSAAGLTASVIKDAKGEFYLEGGAMVLADGGVVCIDEFDKMRESDRVAIHEAMEQQTISIAKAGITTILNSRASVLAAANPVFGRYDDMRSASENIDLMSTILSRFDMIFIVRDIQDDARDRQMAAHVVRIHTNAGAGHDASTTQERAGEYEPWLLKKFITYCRTRCAPRLSVGAAQALQDFYVGVRDDVRRQASGGGAETPIPVTVRQLEALVRISEAQAKMRLQNEASAEHVREAIRLFSVSTMNAARDGGTQGLFGGFHEKAQEVEQSINRTLRIGARVETSALYARLEAQGFNPNAIQRAIRAMVQKGALKQLNQYKFVSRSFLLTKFRAPGFNVDRKHVFITGGSSGLGLHVAIKLAKAGAKVSIIARSTAKLDAAKKKIEAVAKSPVFTQSADVTDFESVKNAIAAANAFHQRPTDKLICCAGLATPGYFADQDVSVFHKMIDINYFGAVHTIKAALPVMIDAKNKGEIVLVASGLAMCSFIGYTQYAGANFALRGLASTLRNELKLYNIRVSIFFPGNVASLGFGAENKMKPIETKLIEGTSPPVSPDAAAEALIAGLSDAKYQIVLIRHGESQWNVDNRFTGWHDVPLSATGEKESHDAGKVLKEAGFHFDMAYTSVLKRAIKTLWNILEEMDRMWIPVVRSWRLNERHYGALTGLNKQETVDKHGIDQVMVWRRSYAIPPPALDNASEYYPGNDVKYADVDKAELPFTESLKTTGDRVVPYWENTIIPSIKAGKKIIIAAHGNSLRALVKHLDNIAEDKITGLNIPTGVPLVYDLDENFKPIPHPDAIAPLTGRYVGNQEEIKARIAGVANQTKAH
;
A
#
# COMPACT_ATOMS: atom_id res chain seq x y z
N MET A 1 -20.70 55.90 46.30
CA MET A 1 -20.53 54.77 47.22
C MET A 1 -21.54 53.74 46.74
N ASP A 2 -21.14 52.85 45.85
CA ASP A 2 -20.33 51.66 46.14
C ASP A 2 -20.96 50.79 47.23
N TRP A 3 -21.25 49.50 47.07
CA TRP A 3 -21.16 48.51 45.99
C TRP A 3 -22.20 47.43 46.38
N ASP A 4 -23.02 46.96 45.45
CA ASP A 4 -24.21 46.15 45.80
C ASP A 4 -24.02 44.63 45.67
N THR A 5 -24.68 43.94 46.59
CA THR A 5 -24.71 42.49 46.88
C THR A 5 -25.72 41.69 46.04
N GLY A 6 -25.40 40.43 45.72
CA GLY A 6 -26.26 39.21 45.74
C GLY A 6 -27.66 39.11 45.06
N ARG A 7 -27.95 37.87 44.61
CA ARG A 7 -29.26 37.16 44.45
C ARG A 7 -30.03 37.23 43.11
N VAL A 8 -30.85 36.17 42.90
CA VAL A 8 -32.10 36.07 42.09
C VAL A 8 -31.88 35.80 40.58
N SER A 9 -32.73 35.17 39.74
CA SER A 9 -33.74 34.08 39.73
C SER A 9 -34.31 34.00 38.28
N SER A 10 -34.68 32.80 37.81
CA SER A 10 -35.79 32.45 36.86
C SER A 10 -36.01 33.13 35.49
N MET A 11 -36.61 32.30 34.61
CA MET A 11 -37.76 32.57 33.70
C MET A 11 -37.47 32.98 32.24
N GLY A 12 -37.96 32.13 31.33
CA GLY A 12 -38.01 32.38 29.89
C GLY A 12 -39.25 33.16 29.44
N MET A 13 -39.43 33.28 28.13
CA MET A 13 -40.68 33.46 27.38
C MET A 13 -40.31 33.44 25.90
N GLU A 14 -40.78 32.49 25.10
CA GLU A 14 -42.10 32.36 24.49
C GLU A 14 -42.43 33.40 23.40
N SER A 15 -42.71 32.78 22.24
CA SER A 15 -43.58 33.17 21.14
C SER A 15 -44.63 34.25 21.37
N ALA A 16 -44.94 34.97 20.29
CA ALA A 16 -46.27 35.52 20.05
C ALA A 16 -46.78 35.06 18.67
N ALA A 17 -47.72 34.12 18.67
CA ALA A 17 -48.82 34.09 17.70
C ALA A 17 -49.75 35.29 18.01
N VAL A 18 -50.59 35.79 17.11
CA VAL A 18 -51.90 35.25 16.70
C VAL A 18 -52.50 36.20 15.65
N VAL A 19 -53.52 35.72 14.93
CA VAL A 19 -54.72 36.39 14.34
C VAL A 19 -54.81 36.04 12.84
N ALA A 20 -55.89 35.46 12.29
CA ALA A 20 -57.23 35.16 12.76
C ALA A 20 -57.81 33.93 12.03
N ALA A 21 -58.59 33.15 12.76
CA ALA A 21 -59.52 32.17 12.25
C ALA A 21 -60.87 32.83 11.94
N ARG A 22 -61.42 32.54 10.75
CA ARG A 22 -62.85 32.48 10.41
C ARG A 22 -62.95 31.95 8.98
N ASP A 23 -63.46 30.71 8.83
CA ASP A 23 -63.80 29.96 7.59
C ASP A 23 -63.07 28.61 7.42
N ALA A 24 -62.98 27.82 8.49
CA ALA A 24 -62.18 26.59 8.52
C ALA A 24 -62.84 25.33 7.89
N THR A 25 -64.10 25.36 7.46
CA THR A 25 -64.86 24.13 7.10
C THR A 25 -65.30 23.99 5.64
N ASP A 26 -65.16 25.01 4.78
CA ASP A 26 -65.48 24.87 3.35
C ASP A 26 -64.26 24.30 2.59
N THR A 27 -64.41 23.08 2.05
CA THR A 27 -63.38 22.34 1.29
C THR A 27 -63.63 22.36 -0.21
N SER A 28 -64.55 23.20 -0.72
CA SER A 28 -64.76 23.35 -2.16
C SER A 28 -63.49 23.90 -2.84
N PRO A 29 -63.16 23.47 -4.08
CA PRO A 29 -61.96 23.94 -4.79
C PRO A 29 -61.86 25.47 -4.92
N VAL A 30 -63.01 26.14 -5.04
CA VAL A 30 -63.11 27.61 -5.13
C VAL A 30 -62.82 28.28 -3.78
N ALA A 31 -63.34 27.73 -2.67
CA ALA A 31 -63.05 28.23 -1.33
C ALA A 31 -61.57 28.05 -0.98
N ILE A 32 -60.99 26.89 -1.32
CA ILE A 32 -59.57 26.60 -1.12
C ILE A 32 -58.70 27.55 -1.96
N GLN A 33 -59.03 27.79 -3.23
CA GLN A 33 -58.33 28.76 -4.06
C GLN A 33 -58.37 30.17 -3.45
N ARG A 34 -59.52 30.62 -2.93
CA ARG A 34 -59.64 31.91 -2.24
C ARG A 34 -58.79 31.99 -0.98
N ARG A 35 -58.76 30.93 -0.16
CA ARG A 35 -57.91 30.86 1.04
C ARG A 35 -56.41 30.88 0.69
N LEU A 36 -56.02 30.19 -0.38
CA LEU A 36 -54.64 30.24 -0.89
C LEU A 36 -54.27 31.63 -1.43
N LEU A 37 -55.19 32.30 -2.14
CA LEU A 37 -55.02 33.68 -2.58
C LEU A 37 -54.86 34.62 -1.37
N GLU A 38 -55.70 34.47 -0.35
CA GLU A 38 -55.64 35.28 0.86
C GLU A 38 -54.35 35.05 1.65
N PHE A 39 -53.85 33.82 1.72
CA PHE A 39 -52.54 33.50 2.27
C PHE A 39 -51.41 34.24 1.53
N LEU A 40 -51.37 34.17 0.20
CA LEU A 40 -50.37 34.91 -0.60
C LEU A 40 -50.49 36.42 -0.41
N ARG A 41 -51.70 36.91 -0.12
CA ARG A 41 -51.98 38.31 0.14
C ARG A 41 -51.54 38.74 1.54
N SER A 42 -51.80 37.96 2.60
CA SER A 42 -51.71 38.42 3.99
C SER A 42 -50.42 37.98 4.70
N PHE A 43 -49.73 36.93 4.22
CA PHE A 43 -48.59 36.36 4.91
C PHE A 43 -47.40 37.32 5.01
N ARG A 44 -46.87 37.47 6.23
CA ARG A 44 -45.80 38.41 6.58
C ARG A 44 -44.70 37.74 7.41
N VAL A 45 -43.46 38.13 7.17
CA VAL A 45 -42.30 37.78 8.01
C VAL A 45 -41.70 39.09 8.52
N GLY A 46 -41.90 39.39 9.80
CA GLY A 46 -41.63 40.73 10.33
C GLY A 46 -42.52 41.79 9.65
N PRO A 47 -41.96 42.92 9.17
CA PRO A 47 -42.73 43.97 8.50
C PRO A 47 -42.98 43.74 7.00
N ILE A 48 -42.44 42.66 6.40
CA ILE A 48 -42.42 42.45 4.94
C ILE A 48 -43.47 41.43 4.50
N PHE A 49 -44.25 41.77 3.45
CA PHE A 49 -45.13 40.82 2.75
C PHE A 49 -44.32 39.90 1.84
N PHE A 50 -43.84 38.80 2.41
CA PHE A 50 -42.83 37.93 1.80
C PHE A 50 -43.18 37.45 0.38
N TYR A 51 -44.36 36.85 0.18
CA TYR A 51 -44.72 36.27 -1.12
C TYR A 51 -45.09 37.30 -2.20
N ARG A 52 -45.58 38.49 -1.79
CA ARG A 52 -45.88 39.58 -2.74
C ARG A 52 -44.61 40.13 -3.37
N GLU A 53 -43.63 40.46 -2.51
CA GLU A 53 -42.32 40.94 -2.93
C GLU A 53 -41.61 39.88 -3.80
N GLN A 54 -41.69 38.61 -3.41
CA GLN A 54 -41.10 37.52 -4.19
C GLN A 54 -41.71 37.39 -5.59
N LEU A 55 -43.05 37.38 -5.71
CA LEU A 55 -43.74 37.30 -6.99
C LEU A 55 -43.41 38.49 -7.91
N LEU A 56 -43.40 39.69 -7.34
CA LEU A 56 -43.14 40.93 -8.09
C LEU A 56 -41.66 41.04 -8.49
N ALA A 57 -40.73 40.67 -7.62
CA ALA A 57 -39.30 40.63 -7.92
C ALA A 57 -38.99 39.60 -9.02
N ASN A 58 -39.57 38.40 -8.94
CA ASN A 58 -39.37 37.35 -9.94
C ASN A 58 -39.98 37.74 -11.30
N PHE A 59 -41.18 38.32 -11.29
CA PHE A 59 -41.80 38.82 -12.51
C PHE A 59 -40.95 39.90 -13.21
N ARG A 60 -40.42 40.88 -12.45
CA ARG A 60 -39.51 41.91 -13.00
C ARG A 60 -38.23 41.33 -13.60
N ARG A 61 -37.78 40.17 -13.11
CA ARG A 61 -36.61 39.44 -13.63
C ARG A 61 -36.96 38.50 -14.80
N GLY A 62 -38.21 38.44 -15.23
CA GLY A 62 -38.67 37.49 -16.25
C GLY A 62 -38.68 36.03 -15.78
N GLN A 63 -38.70 35.80 -14.46
CA GLN A 63 -38.75 34.47 -13.86
C GLN A 63 -40.19 34.17 -13.41
N PHE A 64 -40.81 33.15 -14.00
CA PHE A 64 -42.22 32.82 -13.74
C PHE A 64 -42.35 31.65 -12.76
N PHE A 65 -41.69 31.76 -11.61
CA PHE A 65 -41.84 30.84 -10.50
C PHE A 65 -41.80 31.58 -9.16
N PHE A 66 -42.33 30.97 -8.10
CA PHE A 66 -42.08 31.40 -6.72
C PHE A 66 -41.90 30.20 -5.81
N THR A 67 -41.15 30.39 -4.73
CA THR A 67 -40.84 29.32 -3.77
C THR A 67 -41.75 29.43 -2.55
N LEU A 68 -42.62 28.44 -2.35
CA LEU A 68 -43.49 28.32 -1.18
C LEU A 68 -42.83 27.46 -0.11
N HIS A 69 -42.68 27.97 1.10
CA HIS A 69 -42.26 27.17 2.25
C HIS A 69 -43.48 26.53 2.93
N LEU A 70 -43.49 25.20 3.08
CA LEU A 70 -44.61 24.48 3.71
C LEU A 70 -44.79 24.84 5.18
N SER A 71 -43.72 25.25 5.88
CA SER A 71 -43.75 25.73 7.26
C SER A 71 -44.57 27.02 7.38
N HIS A 72 -44.43 27.94 6.43
CA HIS A 72 -45.23 29.18 6.38
C HIS A 72 -46.72 28.90 6.21
N LEU A 73 -47.07 27.93 5.35
CA LEU A 73 -48.46 27.51 5.16
C LEU A 73 -49.00 26.84 6.43
N ALA A 74 -48.19 26.02 7.13
CA ALA A 74 -48.55 25.40 8.40
C ALA A 74 -48.88 26.43 9.49
N THR A 75 -48.06 27.48 9.60
CA THR A 75 -48.25 28.55 10.59
C THR A 75 -49.51 29.37 10.31
N TYR A 76 -49.85 29.58 9.04
CA TYR A 76 -51.04 30.31 8.66
C TYR A 76 -52.30 29.45 8.76
N ASP A 77 -52.27 28.26 8.17
CA ASP A 77 -53.40 27.36 8.02
C ASP A 77 -52.96 25.90 7.86
N GLN A 78 -53.02 25.16 8.98
CA GLN A 78 -52.62 23.76 9.04
C GLN A 78 -53.47 22.85 8.13
N LEU A 79 -54.73 23.19 7.87
CA LEU A 79 -55.62 22.39 7.03
C LEU A 79 -55.19 22.44 5.55
N LEU A 80 -54.81 23.62 5.05
CA LEU A 80 -54.29 23.76 3.69
C LEU A 80 -52.99 22.98 3.48
N GLN A 81 -52.12 22.96 4.50
CA GLN A 81 -50.90 22.16 4.46
C GLN A 81 -51.20 20.65 4.37
N ASP A 82 -52.10 20.14 5.23
CA ASP A 82 -52.47 18.72 5.23
C ASP A 82 -53.11 18.28 3.91
N LEU A 83 -53.98 19.12 3.32
CA LEU A 83 -54.56 18.88 2.00
C LEU A 83 -53.49 18.81 0.91
N LEU A 84 -52.52 19.73 0.93
CA LEU A 84 -51.44 19.76 -0.04
C LEU A 84 -50.46 18.59 0.11
N LEU A 85 -50.27 18.05 1.32
CA LEU A 85 -49.49 16.82 1.56
C LEU A 85 -50.21 15.56 1.06
N LYS A 86 -51.53 15.47 1.29
CA LYS A 86 -52.36 14.30 0.95
C LYS A 86 -52.69 14.18 -0.54
N SER A 87 -53.09 15.28 -1.18
CA SER A 87 -53.47 15.29 -2.61
C SER A 87 -52.87 16.51 -3.35
N PRO A 88 -51.53 16.59 -3.46
CA PRO A 88 -50.83 17.69 -4.13
C PRO A 88 -51.22 17.87 -5.60
N LYS A 89 -51.63 16.79 -6.29
CA LYS A 89 -51.97 16.82 -7.71
C LYS A 89 -53.15 17.75 -8.03
N ASP A 90 -54.12 17.83 -7.13
CA ASP A 90 -55.35 18.60 -7.33
C ASP A 90 -55.20 20.04 -6.81
N TYR A 91 -54.45 20.24 -5.72
CA TYR A 91 -54.30 21.54 -5.07
C TYR A 91 -53.15 22.41 -5.62
N LEU A 92 -52.09 21.82 -6.19
CA LEU A 92 -51.00 22.61 -6.80
C LEU A 92 -51.47 23.48 -7.98
N PRO A 93 -52.29 22.99 -8.92
CA PRO A 93 -52.83 23.84 -9.99
C PRO A 93 -53.70 25.00 -9.47
N LEU A 94 -54.44 24.79 -8.37
CA LEU A 94 -55.24 25.84 -7.74
C LEU A 94 -54.34 26.93 -7.13
N LEU A 95 -53.21 26.52 -6.56
CA LEU A 95 -52.19 27.45 -6.06
C LEU A 95 -51.49 28.23 -7.19
N GLU A 96 -51.17 27.58 -8.32
CA GLU A 96 -50.64 28.28 -9.52
C GLU A 96 -51.64 29.32 -10.03
N THR A 97 -52.94 28.97 -10.04
CA THR A 97 -54.02 29.89 -10.43
C THR A 97 -54.15 31.07 -9.47
N ALA A 98 -54.14 30.81 -8.15
CA ALA A 98 -54.17 31.86 -7.13
C ALA A 98 -52.94 32.79 -7.21
N ALA A 99 -51.75 32.24 -7.50
CA ALA A 99 -50.54 33.06 -7.70
C ALA A 99 -50.66 33.97 -8.94
N LYS A 100 -51.25 33.47 -10.03
CA LYS A 100 -51.52 34.25 -11.24
C LYS A 100 -52.51 35.38 -10.97
N GLU A 101 -53.59 35.11 -10.24
CA GLU A 101 -54.57 36.12 -9.80
C GLU A 101 -53.93 37.17 -8.89
N MET A 102 -53.08 36.76 -7.95
CA MET A 102 -52.37 37.67 -7.05
C MET A 102 -51.38 38.56 -7.80
N LEU A 103 -50.65 38.03 -8.78
CA LEU A 103 -49.75 38.82 -9.62
C LEU A 103 -50.54 39.85 -10.46
N ALA A 104 -51.67 39.44 -11.04
CA ALA A 104 -52.55 40.36 -11.76
C ALA A 104 -53.01 41.51 -10.86
N TYR A 105 -53.41 41.21 -9.63
CA TYR A 105 -53.78 42.21 -8.62
C TYR A 105 -52.64 43.19 -8.32
N LEU A 106 -51.40 42.70 -8.13
CA LEU A 106 -50.22 43.56 -7.88
C LEU A 106 -49.85 44.45 -9.08
N LEU A 107 -50.05 43.97 -10.30
CA LEU A 107 -49.77 44.75 -11.52
C LEU A 107 -50.82 45.83 -11.76
N VAL A 108 -52.09 45.56 -11.45
CA VAL A 108 -53.18 46.55 -11.53
C VAL A 108 -53.00 47.66 -10.49
N LEU A 109 -52.63 47.32 -9.25
CA LEU A 109 -52.32 48.29 -8.19
C LEU A 109 -51.17 49.24 -8.54
N ASN A 110 -50.13 48.74 -9.22
CA ASN A 110 -49.03 49.59 -9.67
C ASN A 110 -49.41 50.49 -10.86
N ARG A 111 -50.48 50.17 -11.61
CA ARG A 111 -50.99 51.04 -12.68
C ARG A 111 -51.83 52.20 -12.15
N SER A 112 -52.53 52.03 -11.03
CA SER A 112 -53.34 53.09 -10.42
C SER A 112 -52.54 54.28 -9.85
N ASP A 113 -51.23 54.14 -9.64
CA ASP A 113 -50.38 55.25 -9.14
C ASP A 113 -49.86 56.20 -10.23
N GLN A 114 -50.10 55.92 -11.53
CA GLN A 114 -49.61 56.78 -12.62
C GLN A 114 -50.68 57.60 -13.36
N THR A 115 -51.97 57.43 -13.06
CA THR A 115 -53.04 58.22 -13.71
C THR A 115 -54.10 58.68 -12.72
N ALA A 116 -53.70 59.54 -11.79
CA ALA A 116 -54.62 60.42 -11.09
C ALA A 116 -54.85 61.69 -11.93
N THR A 117 -55.64 61.57 -13.00
CA THR A 117 -56.37 62.71 -13.58
C THR A 117 -57.66 62.20 -14.22
N THR A 118 -58.76 62.48 -13.51
CA THR A 118 -60.10 62.81 -14.02
C THR A 118 -60.78 61.80 -14.93
N THR A 119 -61.74 61.05 -14.40
CA THR A 119 -63.16 61.12 -14.83
C THR A 119 -64.04 60.25 -13.95
N THR A 120 -65.15 60.85 -13.51
CA THR A 120 -66.27 60.26 -12.79
C THR A 120 -67.15 59.42 -13.73
N VAL A 121 -67.47 58.17 -13.39
CA VAL A 121 -68.73 57.51 -13.81
C VAL A 121 -69.19 56.46 -12.77
N ASP A 122 -70.28 56.80 -12.10
CA ASP A 122 -71.49 56.08 -11.71
C ASP A 122 -71.55 54.61 -11.22
N ALA A 123 -72.35 54.49 -10.17
CA ALA A 123 -72.81 53.30 -9.50
C ALA A 123 -74.00 52.65 -10.23
N THR A 124 -73.73 51.66 -11.09
CA THR A 124 -74.68 50.56 -11.37
C THR A 124 -73.89 49.34 -11.82
N GLY A 125 -74.11 48.20 -11.16
CA GLY A 125 -73.35 46.97 -11.38
C GLY A 125 -73.46 46.43 -12.80
N SER A 126 -72.34 46.39 -13.52
CA SER A 126 -72.01 45.38 -14.54
C SER A 126 -70.58 45.59 -15.06
N SER A 127 -69.56 45.15 -14.32
CA SER A 127 -68.19 45.10 -14.84
C SER A 127 -68.01 43.85 -15.72
N SER A 128 -68.20 44.05 -17.03
CA SER A 128 -68.09 43.02 -18.06
C SER A 128 -66.79 43.16 -18.88
N SER A 129 -66.25 41.99 -19.26
CA SER A 129 -65.31 41.66 -20.35
C SER A 129 -63.89 42.25 -20.45
N ALA A 130 -63.58 43.45 -19.94
CA ALA A 130 -62.25 44.06 -20.13
C ALA A 130 -61.15 43.48 -19.21
N ASP A 131 -61.45 43.27 -17.92
CA ASP A 131 -60.47 42.78 -16.93
C ASP A 131 -60.03 41.32 -17.18
N ALA A 132 -60.90 40.52 -17.79
CA ALA A 132 -60.63 39.12 -18.13
C ALA A 132 -59.62 38.97 -19.28
N ALA A 133 -59.48 39.96 -20.17
CA ALA A 133 -58.54 39.91 -21.29
C ALA A 133 -57.08 40.12 -20.82
N SER A 134 -56.86 40.99 -19.83
CA SER A 134 -55.56 41.22 -19.19
C SER A 134 -55.05 40.00 -18.41
N LEU A 135 -55.97 39.23 -17.79
CA LEU A 135 -55.64 37.97 -17.10
C LEU A 135 -55.22 36.85 -18.07
N ARG A 136 -55.72 36.84 -19.31
CA ARG A 136 -55.38 35.82 -20.32
C ARG A 136 -53.97 35.93 -20.89
N ASN A 137 -53.37 37.13 -20.87
CA ASN A 137 -52.04 37.36 -21.44
C ASN A 137 -50.88 37.22 -20.42
N LEU A 138 -51.18 36.89 -19.16
CA LEU A 138 -50.13 36.63 -18.17
C LEU A 138 -49.56 35.20 -18.34
N PRO A 139 -48.24 35.04 -18.33
CA PRO A 139 -47.60 33.72 -18.36
C PRO A 139 -47.95 32.92 -17.10
N ASP A 140 -47.95 31.59 -17.22
CA ASP A 140 -48.24 30.70 -16.10
C ASP A 140 -47.08 30.68 -15.10
N ILE A 141 -47.43 30.75 -13.81
CA ILE A 141 -46.46 30.80 -12.71
C ILE A 141 -46.32 29.39 -12.14
N GLN A 142 -45.09 28.87 -12.11
CA GLN A 142 -44.80 27.58 -11.49
C GLN A 142 -44.59 27.75 -9.97
N VAL A 143 -45.26 26.92 -9.19
CA VAL A 143 -44.99 26.82 -7.74
C VAL A 143 -43.80 25.88 -7.51
N VAL A 144 -42.81 26.34 -6.76
CA VAL A 144 -41.71 25.51 -6.25
C VAL A 144 -41.91 25.30 -4.75
N LEU A 145 -42.02 24.06 -4.30
CA LEU A 145 -42.20 23.76 -2.88
C LEU A 145 -40.84 23.58 -2.19
N SER A 146 -40.67 24.24 -1.05
CA SER A 146 -39.59 23.99 -0.09
C SER A 146 -40.21 23.49 1.21
N SER A 147 -39.63 22.44 1.80
CA SER A 147 -40.19 21.79 2.99
C SER A 147 -39.12 21.59 4.05
N ASP A 148 -39.37 22.04 5.28
CA ASP A 148 -38.50 21.76 6.43
C ASP A 148 -38.82 20.41 7.10
N GLN A 149 -39.76 19.64 6.55
CA GLN A 149 -40.12 18.32 7.08
C GLN A 149 -38.93 17.35 7.00
N ALA A 150 -38.91 16.40 7.93
CA ALA A 150 -37.88 15.37 7.96
C ALA A 150 -37.86 14.58 6.64
N PRO A 151 -36.69 14.41 6.01
CA PRO A 151 -36.59 13.65 4.77
C PRO A 151 -36.95 12.18 4.98
N VAL A 152 -37.67 11.61 4.03
CA VAL A 152 -38.02 10.19 3.96
C VAL A 152 -36.94 9.44 3.17
N PRO A 153 -36.32 8.38 3.74
CA PRO A 153 -35.42 7.50 3.01
C PRO A 153 -36.08 6.88 1.78
N LEU A 154 -35.33 6.73 0.68
CA LEU A 154 -35.87 6.13 -0.56
C LEU A 154 -36.46 4.73 -0.34
N ARG A 155 -35.93 3.97 0.62
CA ARG A 155 -36.41 2.62 0.99
C ARG A 155 -37.78 2.60 1.66
N HIS A 156 -38.18 3.69 2.30
CA HIS A 156 -39.49 3.84 2.94
C HIS A 156 -40.56 4.39 1.99
N VAL A 157 -40.22 4.68 0.73
CA VAL A 157 -41.19 5.10 -0.28
C VAL A 157 -41.94 3.85 -0.77
N HIS A 158 -42.99 3.50 -0.03
CA HIS A 158 -43.87 2.37 -0.30
C HIS A 158 -45.12 2.77 -1.09
N ALA A 159 -45.95 1.78 -1.44
CA ALA A 159 -47.21 1.98 -2.15
C ALA A 159 -48.20 2.92 -1.41
N GLN A 160 -48.09 3.04 -0.08
CA GLN A 160 -48.92 3.93 0.73
C GLN A 160 -48.66 5.41 0.45
N GLU A 161 -47.45 5.73 -0.03
CA GLU A 161 -47.05 7.11 -0.32
C GLU A 161 -47.38 7.53 -1.75
N ILE A 162 -48.02 6.68 -2.57
CA ILE A 162 -48.39 7.01 -3.96
C ILE A 162 -49.34 8.20 -3.99
N ASN A 163 -49.07 9.16 -4.89
CA ASN A 163 -49.78 10.44 -5.04
C ASN A 163 -49.67 11.40 -3.85
N ARG A 164 -48.79 11.12 -2.88
CA ARG A 164 -48.49 12.05 -1.77
C ARG A 164 -47.21 12.82 -2.02
N LEU A 165 -47.08 13.94 -1.31
CA LEU A 165 -45.87 14.74 -1.34
C LEU A 165 -44.82 14.13 -0.40
N VAL A 166 -43.64 13.81 -0.91
CA VAL A 166 -42.52 13.28 -0.13
C VAL A 166 -41.27 14.14 -0.33
N LYS A 167 -40.48 14.28 0.72
CA LYS A 167 -39.13 14.86 0.65
C LYS A 167 -38.11 13.73 0.68
N VAL A 168 -37.40 13.49 -0.42
CA VAL A 168 -36.40 12.41 -0.53
C VAL A 168 -35.02 13.03 -0.79
N PRO A 169 -34.01 12.77 0.07
CA PRO A 169 -32.65 13.20 -0.15
C PRO A 169 -31.90 12.17 -1.00
N GLY A 170 -30.98 12.63 -1.84
CA GLY A 170 -30.14 11.73 -2.64
C GLY A 170 -29.09 12.45 -3.48
N ILE A 171 -28.35 11.68 -4.27
CA ILE A 171 -27.35 12.16 -5.21
C ILE A 171 -27.88 11.94 -6.64
N ILE A 172 -27.77 12.95 -7.51
CA ILE A 172 -28.11 12.77 -8.93
C ILE A 172 -27.00 11.97 -9.62
N ILE A 173 -27.32 10.82 -10.21
CA ILE A 173 -26.33 9.98 -10.94
C ILE A 173 -26.32 10.22 -12.44
N SER A 174 -27.44 10.68 -12.98
CA SER A 174 -27.64 10.88 -14.41
C SER A 174 -28.70 11.94 -14.65
N ALA A 175 -28.46 12.75 -15.67
CA ALA A 175 -29.40 13.73 -16.18
C ALA A 175 -29.52 13.53 -17.69
N THR A 176 -30.76 13.37 -18.16
CA THR A 176 -31.04 13.32 -19.60
C THR A 176 -30.94 14.73 -20.21
N ARG A 177 -30.72 14.81 -21.53
CA ARG A 177 -30.89 16.07 -22.26
C ARG A 177 -32.34 16.54 -22.16
N VAL A 178 -32.54 17.85 -22.12
CA VAL A 178 -33.87 18.48 -22.10
C VAL A 178 -34.70 18.00 -23.30
N ARG A 179 -35.94 17.60 -23.02
CA ARG A 179 -36.94 17.18 -24.02
C ARG A 179 -38.17 18.06 -23.90
N THR A 180 -38.84 18.31 -25.02
CA THR A 180 -40.10 19.07 -25.03
C THR A 180 -41.28 18.15 -24.77
N LYS A 181 -42.05 18.44 -23.73
CA LYS A 181 -43.31 17.77 -23.41
C LYS A 181 -44.49 18.63 -23.82
N CYS A 182 -45.47 18.05 -24.52
CA CYS A 182 -46.74 18.72 -24.80
C CYS A 182 -47.63 18.74 -23.54
N VAL A 183 -48.09 19.92 -23.11
CA VAL A 183 -49.05 20.10 -22.00
C VAL A 183 -50.47 20.18 -22.52
N ALA A 184 -50.69 20.89 -23.63
CA ALA A 184 -51.97 20.97 -24.30
C ALA A 184 -51.79 20.72 -25.79
N ALA A 185 -52.36 19.62 -26.26
CA ALA A 185 -52.33 19.24 -27.66
C ALA A 185 -53.55 19.81 -28.38
N THR A 186 -53.34 20.53 -29.47
CA THR A 186 -54.40 20.98 -30.36
C THR A 186 -54.61 19.92 -31.44
N LEU A 187 -55.73 19.21 -31.37
CA LEU A 187 -56.17 18.23 -32.34
C LEU A 187 -57.01 18.92 -33.41
N ARG A 188 -56.79 18.60 -34.68
CA ARG A 188 -57.60 19.07 -35.81
C ARG A 188 -58.19 17.87 -36.54
N CYS A 189 -59.51 17.84 -36.71
CA CYS A 189 -60.14 16.81 -37.54
C CYS A 189 -59.75 17.02 -39.01
N LYS A 190 -59.31 15.94 -39.69
CA LYS A 190 -58.91 15.99 -41.10
C LYS A 190 -60.06 16.37 -42.04
N HIS A 191 -61.30 16.04 -41.69
CA HIS A 191 -62.47 16.19 -42.57
C HIS A 191 -63.21 17.51 -42.34
N CYS A 192 -63.64 17.79 -41.10
CA CYS A 192 -64.42 19.00 -40.80
C CYS A 192 -63.56 20.18 -40.31
N GLY A 193 -62.26 20.01 -40.11
CA GLY A 193 -61.38 21.07 -39.62
C GLY A 193 -61.61 21.48 -38.16
N ASN A 194 -62.56 20.88 -37.44
CA ASN A 194 -62.84 21.18 -36.03
C ASN A 194 -61.58 20.99 -35.18
N ALA A 195 -61.26 22.00 -34.37
CA ALA A 195 -60.08 22.02 -33.52
C ALA A 195 -60.50 21.74 -32.06
N LYS A 196 -59.92 20.71 -31.46
CA LYS A 196 -60.13 20.35 -30.05
C LYS A 196 -58.81 20.45 -29.30
N ARG A 197 -58.78 21.22 -28.23
CA ARG A 197 -57.64 21.27 -27.32
C ARG A 197 -57.80 20.21 -26.24
N VAL A 198 -56.81 19.34 -26.09
CA VAL A 198 -56.79 18.25 -25.10
C VAL A 198 -55.56 18.42 -24.20
N ALA A 199 -55.78 18.49 -22.89
CA ALA A 199 -54.69 18.54 -21.92
C ALA A 199 -54.05 17.16 -21.74
N VAL A 200 -52.73 17.12 -21.70
CA VAL A 200 -51.92 15.91 -21.54
C VAL A 200 -51.41 15.86 -20.11
N SER A 201 -51.90 14.88 -19.33
CA SER A 201 -51.54 14.74 -17.92
C SER A 201 -50.48 13.67 -17.70
N GLY A 202 -49.39 14.02 -16.99
CA GLY A 202 -48.33 13.08 -16.58
C GLY A 202 -47.40 12.63 -17.71
N LEU A 203 -46.77 11.45 -17.55
CA LEU A 203 -45.99 10.76 -18.59
C LEU A 203 -46.84 9.83 -19.48
N GLY A 204 -48.17 9.92 -19.35
CA GLY A 204 -49.09 9.16 -20.18
C GLY A 204 -49.12 9.69 -21.61
N GLY A 205 -49.41 8.81 -22.57
CA GLY A 205 -49.67 9.20 -23.95
C GLY A 205 -50.92 10.07 -24.08
N ILE A 206 -51.05 10.76 -25.21
CA ILE A 206 -52.23 11.57 -25.54
C ILE A 206 -53.39 10.62 -25.87
N HIS A 207 -54.49 10.73 -25.13
CA HIS A 207 -55.72 10.00 -25.47
C HIS A 207 -56.47 10.77 -26.56
N ILE A 208 -56.27 10.38 -27.82
CA ILE A 208 -56.97 10.96 -28.96
C ILE A 208 -58.40 10.38 -28.98
N PRO A 209 -59.46 11.22 -28.91
CA PRO A 209 -60.83 10.74 -29.05
C PRO A 209 -61.06 10.10 -30.42
N ARG A 210 -61.80 8.99 -30.45
CA ARG A 210 -62.12 8.30 -31.72
C ARG A 210 -63.19 9.00 -32.53
N VAL A 211 -64.04 9.82 -31.90
CA VAL A 211 -65.17 10.49 -32.56
C VAL A 211 -64.96 11.99 -32.55
N CYS A 212 -65.32 12.66 -33.64
CA CYS A 212 -65.23 14.11 -33.76
C CYS A 212 -66.36 14.81 -32.99
N ASP A 213 -66.02 15.83 -32.20
CA ASP A 213 -66.96 16.60 -31.36
C ASP A 213 -67.57 17.77 -32.14
N ARG A 214 -67.83 17.58 -33.43
CA ARG A 214 -68.46 18.63 -34.24
C ARG A 214 -69.86 18.87 -33.69
N ASN A 215 -70.16 20.10 -33.27
CA ASN A 215 -71.50 20.47 -32.83
C ASN A 215 -72.44 20.40 -34.05
N ARG A 216 -73.50 19.61 -33.96
CA ARG A 216 -74.38 19.32 -35.11
C ARG A 216 -75.38 20.42 -35.41
N ASP A 217 -75.55 21.36 -34.48
CA ASP A 217 -76.54 22.44 -34.56
C ASP A 217 -76.14 23.55 -35.55
N ASP A 218 -74.85 23.72 -35.83
CA ASP A 218 -74.33 24.82 -36.66
C ASP A 218 -74.32 24.52 -38.18
N ASP A 219 -74.50 23.26 -38.62
CA ASP A 219 -74.47 22.88 -40.05
C ASP A 219 -75.09 21.47 -40.34
N PRO A 220 -76.38 21.38 -40.76
CA PRO A 220 -77.12 20.11 -40.85
C PRO A 220 -76.75 19.21 -42.04
N THR A 221 -75.98 19.70 -43.01
CA THR A 221 -75.73 19.04 -44.31
C THR A 221 -74.43 18.23 -44.41
N GLY A 222 -73.65 18.12 -43.32
CA GLY A 222 -72.35 17.44 -43.34
C GLY A 222 -72.41 15.94 -43.00
N GLU A 223 -71.81 15.09 -43.83
CA GLU A 223 -71.59 13.67 -43.53
C GLU A 223 -70.77 13.46 -42.23
N PRO A 224 -71.06 12.40 -41.43
CA PRO A 224 -70.33 12.13 -40.20
C PRO A 224 -68.87 11.82 -40.49
N CYS A 225 -67.97 12.47 -39.76
CA CYS A 225 -66.53 12.20 -39.88
C CYS A 225 -66.22 10.75 -39.45
N PRO A 226 -65.34 10.03 -40.17
CA PRO A 226 -64.98 8.67 -39.81
C PRO A 226 -64.28 8.61 -38.43
N PRO A 227 -64.31 7.44 -37.76
CA PRO A 227 -63.59 7.24 -36.51
C PRO A 227 -62.07 7.45 -36.71
N ASP A 228 -61.39 7.95 -35.68
CA ASP A 228 -59.96 8.29 -35.64
C ASP A 228 -59.54 9.41 -36.63
N SER A 229 -60.42 10.39 -36.83
CA SER A 229 -60.19 11.51 -37.77
C SER A 229 -59.35 12.67 -37.24
N TYR A 230 -58.96 12.68 -35.96
CA TYR A 230 -58.14 13.73 -35.37
C TYR A 230 -56.65 13.55 -35.65
N MET A 231 -56.00 14.64 -36.06
CA MET A 231 -54.54 14.76 -36.20
C MET A 231 -54.02 15.79 -35.20
N VAL A 232 -52.88 15.53 -34.55
CA VAL A 232 -52.21 16.51 -33.69
C VAL A 232 -51.54 17.57 -34.57
N VAL A 233 -51.84 18.85 -34.33
CA VAL A 233 -51.18 19.98 -35.02
C VAL A 233 -50.05 20.50 -34.14
N PRO A 234 -48.78 20.17 -34.42
CA PRO A 234 -47.66 20.50 -33.54
C PRO A 234 -47.50 22.02 -33.35
N ASP A 235 -47.69 22.82 -34.40
CA ASP A 235 -47.46 24.28 -34.36
C ASP A 235 -48.39 25.03 -33.37
N ARG A 236 -49.54 24.45 -33.03
CA ARG A 236 -50.53 25.02 -32.09
C ARG A 236 -50.58 24.28 -30.76
N CYS A 237 -49.63 23.39 -30.50
CA CYS A 237 -49.50 22.72 -29.22
C CYS A 237 -48.67 23.57 -28.26
N GLU A 238 -48.99 23.49 -26.98
CA GLU A 238 -48.18 24.12 -25.93
C GLU A 238 -47.16 23.12 -25.41
N TYR A 239 -45.89 23.49 -25.50
CA TYR A 239 -44.77 22.68 -25.05
C TYR A 239 -44.12 23.28 -23.80
N VAL A 240 -43.64 22.42 -22.93
CA VAL A 240 -42.80 22.76 -21.79
C VAL A 240 -41.56 21.88 -21.78
N ASP A 241 -40.48 22.42 -21.25
CA ASP A 241 -39.25 21.67 -21.05
C ASP A 241 -39.45 20.62 -19.96
N GLN A 242 -38.94 19.42 -20.23
CA GLN A 242 -38.95 18.29 -19.33
C GLN A 242 -37.59 17.61 -19.34
N GLN A 243 -37.11 17.26 -18.16
CA GLN A 243 -35.88 16.53 -17.95
C GLN A 243 -36.11 15.34 -17.03
N THR A 244 -35.58 14.19 -17.40
CA THR A 244 -35.54 13.02 -16.51
C THR A 244 -34.19 12.97 -15.82
N LEU A 245 -34.20 12.94 -14.49
CA LEU A 245 -33.01 12.77 -13.65
C LEU A 245 -33.10 11.40 -12.96
N LYS A 246 -31.96 10.82 -12.58
CA LYS A 246 -31.93 9.62 -11.73
C LYS A 246 -31.34 9.99 -10.37
N LEU A 247 -32.10 9.76 -9.30
CA LEU A 247 -31.67 9.92 -7.91
C LEU A 247 -31.14 8.59 -7.38
N GLN A 248 -30.00 8.61 -6.71
CA GLN A 248 -29.51 7.51 -5.88
C GLN A 248 -29.68 7.88 -4.41
N GLU A 249 -30.02 6.91 -3.57
CA GLU A 249 -30.10 7.14 -2.13
C GLU A 249 -28.75 7.54 -1.53
N ASN A 250 -28.78 8.34 -0.45
CA ASN A 250 -27.56 8.72 0.25
C ASN A 250 -26.90 7.48 0.88
N PRO A 251 -25.56 7.37 0.79
CA PRO A 251 -24.81 6.21 1.30
C PRO A 251 -24.98 6.00 2.82
N GLU A 252 -25.26 7.07 3.56
CA GLU A 252 -25.48 7.04 5.02
C GLU A 252 -26.66 6.18 5.46
N VAL A 253 -27.65 5.98 4.58
CA VAL A 253 -28.91 5.28 4.89
C VAL A 253 -28.92 3.86 4.31
N VAL A 254 -27.86 3.46 3.59
CA VAL A 254 -27.76 2.15 2.96
C VAL A 254 -27.39 1.10 4.02
N PRO A 255 -28.19 0.06 4.23
CA PRO A 255 -27.84 -1.03 5.13
C PRO A 255 -26.64 -1.81 4.59
N THR A 256 -25.76 -2.25 5.49
CA THR A 256 -24.55 -3.00 5.14
C THR A 256 -24.88 -4.26 4.36
N GLY A 257 -24.32 -4.41 3.15
CA GLY A 257 -24.46 -5.59 2.31
C GLY A 257 -25.47 -5.47 1.15
N GLU A 258 -26.22 -4.37 1.06
CA GLU A 258 -27.12 -4.10 -0.07
C GLU A 258 -26.59 -3.00 -1.00
N MET A 259 -26.91 -3.10 -2.29
CA MET A 259 -26.61 -2.03 -3.24
C MET A 259 -27.55 -0.83 -3.05
N PRO A 260 -27.06 0.42 -3.20
CA PRO A 260 -27.91 1.59 -3.09
C PRO A 260 -29.00 1.59 -4.17
N ARG A 261 -30.25 1.86 -3.77
CA ARG A 261 -31.38 1.97 -4.70
C ARG A 261 -31.35 3.30 -5.46
N ASN A 262 -31.92 3.31 -6.66
CA ASN A 262 -32.13 4.51 -7.45
C ASN A 262 -33.61 4.69 -7.84
N LEU A 263 -34.01 5.93 -8.10
CA LEU A 263 -35.36 6.32 -8.50
C LEU A 263 -35.31 7.33 -9.64
N ALA A 264 -36.18 7.15 -10.63
CA ALA A 264 -36.33 8.11 -11.72
C ALA A 264 -37.14 9.33 -11.25
N LEU A 265 -36.64 10.51 -11.58
CA LEU A 265 -37.21 11.80 -11.28
C LEU A 265 -37.59 12.50 -12.58
N VAL A 266 -38.65 13.29 -12.54
CA VAL A 266 -39.12 14.06 -13.69
C VAL A 266 -39.27 15.51 -13.27
N ALA A 267 -38.40 16.36 -13.81
CA ALA A 267 -38.41 17.81 -13.61
C ALA A 267 -39.09 18.48 -14.82
N ASP A 268 -39.99 19.43 -14.55
CA ASP A 268 -40.73 20.19 -15.55
C ASP A 268 -40.38 21.70 -15.43
N ARG A 269 -40.43 22.44 -16.55
CA ARG A 269 -40.30 23.92 -16.63
C ARG A 269 -38.99 24.45 -15.98
N HIS A 270 -39.05 25.29 -14.95
CA HIS A 270 -37.89 25.99 -14.35
C HIS A 270 -37.01 25.09 -13.47
N LEU A 271 -37.41 23.83 -13.26
CA LEU A 271 -36.65 22.83 -12.50
C LEU A 271 -35.68 22.04 -13.39
N VAL A 272 -35.76 22.22 -14.70
CA VAL A 272 -34.83 21.65 -15.69
C VAL A 272 -33.46 22.33 -15.59
N ASP A 273 -32.39 21.56 -15.82
CA ASP A 273 -30.99 21.98 -15.78
C ASP A 273 -30.54 22.65 -14.46
N ARG A 274 -31.31 22.47 -13.39
CA ARG A 274 -30.95 22.92 -12.02
C ARG A 274 -29.89 22.03 -11.38
N ALA A 275 -29.94 20.72 -11.62
CA ALA A 275 -29.09 19.74 -10.94
C ALA A 275 -28.25 18.95 -11.94
N SER A 276 -26.94 18.91 -11.72
CA SER A 276 -25.99 18.13 -12.51
C SER A 276 -25.67 16.78 -11.85
N PRO A 277 -25.26 15.76 -12.63
CA PRO A 277 -24.78 14.50 -12.08
C PRO A 277 -23.63 14.72 -11.09
N GLY A 278 -23.71 14.09 -9.92
CA GLY A 278 -22.80 14.25 -8.78
C GLY A 278 -23.32 15.20 -7.69
N THR A 279 -24.39 15.96 -7.94
CA THR A 279 -24.93 16.92 -6.99
C THR A 279 -25.81 16.24 -5.93
N ARG A 280 -25.60 16.58 -4.65
CA ARG A 280 -26.50 16.22 -3.54
C ARG A 280 -27.71 17.15 -3.55
N VAL A 281 -28.89 16.56 -3.55
CA VAL A 281 -30.15 17.28 -3.63
C VAL A 281 -31.17 16.69 -2.65
N SER A 282 -31.96 17.57 -2.06
CA SER A 282 -33.19 17.22 -1.37
C SER A 282 -34.36 17.51 -2.29
N ILE A 283 -35.10 16.46 -2.67
CA ILE A 283 -36.16 16.57 -3.66
C ILE A 283 -37.50 16.51 -2.97
N VAL A 284 -38.29 17.56 -3.14
CA VAL A 284 -39.70 17.57 -2.79
C VAL A 284 -40.48 17.18 -4.05
N GLY A 285 -41.15 16.03 -4.00
CA GLY A 285 -41.82 15.50 -5.18
C GLY A 285 -43.05 14.67 -4.87
N ILE A 286 -43.86 14.47 -5.89
CA ILE A 286 -45.06 13.65 -5.85
C ILE A 286 -44.70 12.28 -6.40
N THR A 287 -44.90 11.25 -5.61
CA THR A 287 -44.73 9.86 -6.07
C THR A 287 -45.83 9.53 -7.08
N SER A 288 -45.45 8.97 -8.21
CA SER A 288 -46.39 8.63 -9.29
C SER A 288 -45.98 7.34 -9.96
N VAL A 289 -46.93 6.69 -10.62
CA VAL A 289 -46.69 5.39 -11.28
C VAL A 289 -46.89 5.51 -12.79
N VAL A 290 -46.04 4.83 -13.55
CA VAL A 290 -46.15 4.66 -15.00
C VAL A 290 -46.26 3.16 -15.31
N ASN A 291 -47.03 2.82 -16.35
CA ASN A 291 -47.16 1.44 -16.80
C ASN A 291 -45.81 0.95 -17.36
N ALA A 292 -45.30 -0.17 -16.86
CA ALA A 292 -44.17 -0.85 -17.46
C ALA A 292 -44.64 -1.41 -18.82
N GLY A 293 -44.06 -0.92 -19.92
CA GLY A 293 -44.53 -1.18 -21.28
C GLY A 293 -44.27 -2.60 -21.82
N THR A 294 -44.58 -3.65 -21.07
CA THR A 294 -44.51 -5.03 -21.55
C THR A 294 -45.74 -5.37 -22.39
N ARG A 295 -45.53 -5.67 -23.68
CA ARG A 295 -46.58 -6.09 -24.64
C ARG A 295 -47.15 -7.51 -24.37
N GLN A 296 -46.82 -8.14 -23.24
CA GLN A 296 -47.32 -9.48 -22.92
C GLN A 296 -48.69 -9.40 -22.23
N ILE A 297 -49.72 -9.83 -22.97
CA ILE A 297 -51.08 -10.02 -22.48
C ILE A 297 -51.03 -11.18 -21.47
N GLY A 298 -51.10 -10.86 -20.17
CA GLY A 298 -51.11 -11.85 -19.08
C GLY A 298 -50.17 -11.56 -17.91
N ALA A 299 -49.28 -10.57 -18.00
CA ALA A 299 -48.43 -10.19 -16.88
C ALA A 299 -49.22 -9.39 -15.82
N VAL A 300 -49.04 -9.73 -14.54
CA VAL A 300 -49.49 -8.96 -13.36
C VAL A 300 -49.21 -7.46 -13.60
N ALA A 301 -50.16 -6.59 -13.22
CA ALA A 301 -50.13 -5.13 -13.45
C ALA A 301 -49.02 -4.38 -12.69
N ILE A 302 -47.77 -4.76 -12.89
CA ILE A 302 -46.59 -4.16 -12.27
C ILE A 302 -46.37 -2.80 -12.92
N ARG A 303 -46.42 -1.75 -12.11
CA ARG A 303 -46.15 -0.37 -12.51
C ARG A 303 -44.80 0.08 -11.96
N GLN A 304 -44.09 0.90 -12.73
CA GLN A 304 -42.84 1.52 -12.28
C GLN A 304 -43.14 2.81 -11.53
N LEU A 305 -42.51 2.98 -10.36
CA LEU A 305 -42.58 4.20 -9.57
C LEU A 305 -41.60 5.24 -10.11
N TYR A 306 -42.02 6.49 -10.19
CA TYR A 306 -41.16 7.64 -10.45
C TYR A 306 -41.59 8.81 -9.57
N LEU A 307 -40.70 9.77 -9.35
CA LEU A 307 -41.01 10.98 -8.58
C LEU A 307 -41.17 12.17 -9.54
N ARG A 308 -42.34 12.80 -9.53
CA ARG A 308 -42.53 14.09 -10.21
C ARG A 308 -42.01 15.19 -9.29
N VAL A 309 -41.01 15.92 -9.75
CA VAL A 309 -40.33 16.92 -8.93
C VAL A 309 -41.14 18.21 -8.89
N VAL A 310 -41.41 18.69 -7.68
CA VAL A 310 -42.10 19.97 -7.42
C VAL A 310 -41.14 21.00 -6.82
N GLY A 311 -40.12 20.54 -6.09
CA GLY A 311 -39.04 21.37 -5.58
C GLY A 311 -37.71 20.62 -5.54
N ILE A 312 -36.64 21.34 -5.87
CA ILE A 312 -35.26 20.86 -5.75
C ILE A 312 -34.53 21.83 -4.84
N GLU A 313 -34.09 21.33 -3.69
CA GLU A 313 -33.18 22.03 -2.80
C GLU A 313 -31.77 21.46 -3.07
N ILE A 314 -30.88 22.31 -3.58
CA ILE A 314 -29.48 21.96 -3.80
C ILE A 314 -28.72 22.30 -2.52
N ASP A 315 -27.98 21.35 -1.98
CA ASP A 315 -27.11 21.60 -0.84
C ASP A 315 -25.82 22.30 -1.33
N GLU A 316 -25.90 23.61 -1.58
CA GLU A 316 -24.77 24.43 -2.05
C GLU A 316 -23.77 24.77 -0.92
N GLU A 317 -24.23 24.80 0.32
CA GLU A 317 -23.38 25.16 1.45
C GLU A 317 -22.31 24.09 1.70
N GLY A 318 -21.07 24.56 1.79
CA GLY A 318 -19.83 23.79 1.94
C GLY A 318 -19.76 22.79 3.11
N ALA A 319 -20.83 22.59 3.87
CA ALA A 319 -20.95 21.64 4.99
C ALA A 319 -21.35 20.21 4.57
N GLY A 320 -21.85 20.00 3.34
CA GLY A 320 -22.09 18.65 2.79
C GLY A 320 -23.06 17.77 3.59
N ARG A 321 -23.93 18.37 4.41
CA ARG A 321 -24.81 17.66 5.36
C ARG A 321 -26.23 18.19 5.25
N ALA A 322 -27.20 17.29 5.33
CA ALA A 322 -28.56 17.66 5.68
C ALA A 322 -28.51 18.53 6.95
N LYS A 323 -29.25 19.64 6.99
CA LYS A 323 -29.41 20.47 8.20
C LYS A 323 -29.93 19.55 9.32
N ALA A 324 -29.02 19.06 10.16
CA ALA A 324 -29.37 18.23 11.29
C ALA A 324 -30.11 19.12 12.29
N THR A 325 -31.40 18.84 12.51
CA THR A 325 -32.21 19.53 13.50
C THR A 325 -31.90 18.92 14.86
N PHE A 326 -31.44 19.74 15.81
CA PHE A 326 -31.17 19.33 17.18
C PHE A 326 -32.27 19.86 18.10
N SER A 327 -32.64 19.09 19.11
CA SER A 327 -33.57 19.59 20.13
C SER A 327 -32.83 20.49 21.12
N PRO A 328 -33.49 21.48 21.75
CA PRO A 328 -32.86 22.34 22.75
C PRO A 328 -32.21 21.56 23.91
N ALA A 329 -32.84 20.45 24.33
CA ALA A 329 -32.29 19.57 25.37
C ALA A 329 -31.03 18.81 24.92
N GLU A 330 -30.94 18.43 23.65
CA GLU A 330 -29.71 17.84 23.09
C GLU A 330 -28.59 18.88 23.00
N GLU A 331 -28.91 20.11 22.57
CA GLU A 331 -27.93 21.20 22.52
C GLU A 331 -27.39 21.55 23.91
N GLU A 332 -28.25 21.60 24.93
CA GLU A 332 -27.83 21.81 26.32
C GLU A 332 -26.88 20.72 26.81
N LYS A 333 -27.18 19.44 26.50
CA LYS A 333 -26.28 18.32 26.80
C LYS A 333 -24.94 18.43 26.09
N PHE A 334 -24.91 18.90 24.84
CA PHE A 334 -23.66 19.14 24.11
C PHE A 334 -22.84 20.28 24.71
N HIS A 335 -23.51 21.33 25.20
CA HIS A 335 -22.85 22.42 25.92
C HIS A 335 -22.31 21.98 27.28
N GLU A 336 -23.04 21.13 28.00
CA GLU A 336 -22.58 20.52 29.25
C GLU A 336 -21.31 19.69 29.02
N MET A 337 -21.33 18.84 27.99
CA MET A 337 -20.14 18.09 27.55
C MET A 337 -18.98 19.03 27.19
N ALA A 338 -19.24 20.11 26.44
CA ALA A 338 -18.22 21.07 26.02
C ALA A 338 -17.55 21.82 27.19
N ARG A 339 -18.26 22.00 28.31
CA ARG A 339 -17.74 22.64 29.54
C ARG A 339 -16.85 21.73 30.36
N ASP A 340 -16.91 20.42 30.16
CA ASP A 340 -16.10 19.46 30.90
C ASP A 340 -14.61 19.64 30.55
N PRO A 341 -13.73 19.98 31.53
CA PRO A 341 -12.31 20.15 31.28
C PRO A 341 -11.63 18.86 30.79
N GLU A 342 -12.13 17.69 31.18
CA GLU A 342 -11.61 16.38 30.76
C GLU A 342 -12.28 15.83 29.50
N LEU A 343 -13.13 16.61 28.81
CA LEU A 343 -13.87 16.18 27.62
C LEU A 343 -12.97 15.48 26.60
N TYR A 344 -11.79 16.03 26.34
CA TYR A 344 -10.89 15.50 25.32
C TYR A 344 -10.41 14.06 25.64
N ASP A 345 -10.13 13.78 26.92
CA ASP A 345 -9.72 12.45 27.37
C ASP A 345 -10.91 11.49 27.44
N LYS A 346 -12.09 11.97 27.86
CA LYS A 346 -13.34 11.18 27.88
C LYS A 346 -13.81 10.79 26.48
N LEU A 347 -13.74 11.71 25.52
CA LEU A 347 -13.99 11.43 24.10
C LEU A 347 -12.99 10.39 23.58
N ALA A 348 -11.71 10.53 23.91
CA ALA A 348 -10.70 9.56 23.50
C ALA A 348 -10.99 8.17 24.08
N ARG A 349 -11.32 8.04 25.38
CA ARG A 349 -11.69 6.74 26.00
C ARG A 349 -12.94 6.12 25.38
N SER A 350 -13.90 6.95 24.99
CA SER A 350 -15.15 6.51 24.36
C SER A 350 -14.98 6.03 22.91
N ILE A 351 -13.90 6.44 22.24
CA ILE A 351 -13.56 5.93 20.90
C ILE A 351 -12.91 4.55 21.02
N ALA A 352 -13.56 3.55 20.43
CA ALA A 352 -13.17 2.15 20.44
C ALA A 352 -12.84 1.62 21.86
N PRO A 353 -13.85 1.48 22.75
CA PRO A 353 -13.65 1.05 24.14
C PRO A 353 -13.15 -0.40 24.25
N SER A 354 -13.37 -1.22 23.23
CA SER A 354 -12.87 -2.60 23.14
C SER A 354 -11.36 -2.69 22.86
N ILE A 355 -10.71 -1.58 22.51
CA ILE A 355 -9.27 -1.53 22.23
C ILE A 355 -8.58 -0.86 23.41
N TYR A 356 -7.56 -1.52 23.96
CA TYR A 356 -6.85 -1.11 25.17
C TYR A 356 -5.34 -0.93 24.92
N GLY A 357 -4.72 -0.02 25.68
CA GLY A 357 -3.26 0.17 25.72
C GLY A 357 -2.83 1.64 25.74
N ASP A 358 -1.71 1.95 26.41
CA ASP A 358 -1.25 3.34 26.63
C ASP A 358 -0.96 4.10 25.32
N TYR A 359 -0.42 3.40 24.32
CA TYR A 359 -0.12 3.97 23.00
C TYR A 359 -1.40 4.29 22.19
N THR A 360 -2.53 3.69 22.57
CA THR A 360 -3.81 3.89 21.86
C THR A 360 -4.45 5.24 22.19
N THR A 361 -4.15 5.84 23.35
CA THR A 361 -4.75 7.11 23.77
C THR A 361 -4.47 8.24 22.78
N ASN A 362 -3.23 8.35 22.28
CA ASN A 362 -2.87 9.37 21.30
C ASN A 362 -3.54 9.09 19.93
N ILE A 363 -3.68 7.83 19.54
CA ILE A 363 -4.38 7.44 18.30
C ILE A 363 -5.87 7.80 18.41
N LYS A 364 -6.50 7.50 19.54
CA LYS A 364 -7.91 7.84 19.82
C LYS A 364 -8.13 9.36 19.83
N LYS A 365 -7.21 10.12 20.42
CA LYS A 365 -7.17 11.60 20.37
C LYS A 365 -7.07 12.14 18.94
N ALA A 366 -6.23 11.53 18.11
CA ALA A 366 -6.12 11.90 16.70
C ALA A 366 -7.39 11.56 15.89
N ILE A 367 -7.99 10.39 16.14
CA ILE A 367 -9.26 10.00 15.52
C ILE A 367 -10.39 10.95 15.93
N ALA A 368 -10.43 11.40 17.20
CA ALA A 368 -11.37 12.42 17.64
C ALA A 368 -11.20 13.71 16.82
N CYS A 369 -9.95 14.16 16.64
CA CYS A 369 -9.65 15.35 15.84
C CYS A 369 -10.07 15.17 14.37
N LEU A 370 -9.84 13.98 13.81
CA LEU A 370 -10.25 13.63 12.44
C LEU A 370 -11.77 13.64 12.24
N LEU A 371 -12.54 13.13 13.22
CA LEU A 371 -14.00 13.08 13.17
C LEU A 371 -14.63 14.48 13.15
N VAL A 372 -14.06 15.38 13.96
CA VAL A 372 -14.52 16.78 14.10
C VAL A 372 -14.00 17.68 12.98
N GLY A 373 -12.73 17.53 12.58
CA GLY A 373 -12.10 18.31 11.52
C GLY A 373 -11.94 19.82 11.82
N GLY A 374 -11.04 20.47 11.09
CA GLY A 374 -10.80 21.92 11.16
C GLY A 374 -11.85 22.76 10.43
N SER A 375 -11.62 24.06 10.28
CA SER A 375 -12.51 24.98 9.58
C SER A 375 -12.12 25.10 8.10
N ARG A 376 -13.11 25.03 7.20
CA ARG A 376 -12.88 25.32 5.78
C ARG A 376 -12.93 26.83 5.58
N LYS A 377 -11.93 27.40 4.89
CA LYS A 377 -11.81 28.85 4.74
C LYS A 377 -11.83 29.21 3.27
N ARG A 378 -12.73 30.09 2.88
CA ARG A 378 -12.72 30.71 1.55
C ARG A 378 -12.01 32.06 1.66
N LEU A 379 -10.93 32.21 0.92
CA LEU A 379 -10.21 33.47 0.82
C LEU A 379 -10.97 34.41 -0.14
N PRO A 380 -10.77 35.74 -0.05
CA PRO A 380 -11.36 36.71 -0.97
C PRO A 380 -11.05 36.39 -2.45
N ASP A 381 -9.86 35.84 -2.71
CA ASP A 381 -9.39 35.42 -4.04
C ASP A 381 -10.10 34.19 -4.60
N GLY A 382 -11.06 33.61 -3.86
CA GLY A 382 -11.78 32.41 -4.25
C GLY A 382 -11.05 31.10 -3.98
N MET A 383 -9.77 31.13 -3.59
CA MET A 383 -9.04 29.96 -3.12
C MET A 383 -9.67 29.40 -1.84
N ILE A 384 -9.76 28.07 -1.75
CA ILE A 384 -10.38 27.38 -0.63
C ILE A 384 -9.31 26.58 0.11
N LEU A 385 -9.10 26.92 1.39
CA LEU A 385 -8.22 26.16 2.27
C LEU A 385 -8.99 24.97 2.84
N ARG A 386 -8.35 23.81 2.78
CA ARG A 386 -8.85 22.55 3.31
C ARG A 386 -8.98 22.61 4.84
N GLY A 387 -10.08 22.10 5.37
CA GLY A 387 -10.31 21.96 6.82
C GLY A 387 -10.16 20.52 7.34
N ASP A 388 -10.29 19.51 6.48
CA ASP A 388 -10.33 18.11 6.87
C ASP A 388 -8.93 17.56 7.23
N ILE A 389 -8.86 16.59 8.14
CA ILE A 389 -7.61 16.04 8.69
C ILE A 389 -7.44 14.59 8.22
N ASN A 390 -6.24 14.24 7.73
CA ASN A 390 -5.90 12.89 7.30
C ASN A 390 -4.97 12.21 8.32
N VAL A 391 -5.25 10.95 8.65
CA VAL A 391 -4.47 10.16 9.60
C VAL A 391 -4.04 8.84 8.95
N LEU A 392 -2.76 8.49 9.10
CA LEU A 392 -2.19 7.23 8.65
C LEU A 392 -1.76 6.38 9.86
N LEU A 393 -2.26 5.15 9.93
CA LEU A 393 -1.86 4.14 10.90
C LEU A 393 -0.94 3.12 10.21
N LEU A 394 0.35 3.25 10.44
CA LEU A 394 1.34 2.26 10.03
C LEU A 394 1.60 1.32 11.20
N GLY A 395 1.76 0.02 10.96
CA GLY A 395 2.24 -0.84 12.04
C GLY A 395 2.21 -2.31 11.74
N ASP A 396 2.62 -3.10 12.72
CA ASP A 396 2.55 -4.56 12.64
C ASP A 396 1.09 -5.03 12.45
N PRO A 397 0.86 -6.17 11.80
CA PRO A 397 -0.46 -6.81 11.77
C PRO A 397 -0.91 -7.15 13.19
N SER A 398 -2.21 -7.36 13.38
CA SER A 398 -2.82 -7.73 14.67
C SER A 398 -2.82 -6.63 15.76
N THR A 399 -2.47 -5.39 15.44
CA THR A 399 -2.49 -4.24 16.36
C THR A 399 -3.83 -3.49 16.41
N ALA A 400 -4.93 -4.18 16.10
CA ALA A 400 -6.30 -3.65 16.06
C ALA A 400 -6.58 -2.49 15.07
N LYS A 401 -5.67 -2.17 14.14
CA LYS A 401 -5.84 -1.11 13.11
C LYS A 401 -7.18 -1.22 12.36
N SER A 402 -7.53 -2.40 11.85
CA SER A 402 -8.81 -2.60 11.15
C SER A 402 -10.04 -2.41 12.06
N GLN A 403 -9.90 -2.61 13.37
CA GLN A 403 -10.98 -2.34 14.33
C GLN A 403 -11.17 -0.83 14.56
N PHE A 404 -10.08 -0.04 14.59
CA PHE A 404 -10.18 1.42 14.59
C PHE A 404 -10.90 1.94 13.35
N LEU A 405 -10.58 1.40 12.17
CA LEU A 405 -11.27 1.75 10.92
C LEU A 405 -12.77 1.44 10.99
N LYS A 406 -13.14 0.22 11.39
CA LYS A 406 -14.55 -0.19 11.53
C LYS A 406 -15.32 0.59 12.59
N PHE A 407 -14.68 0.94 13.71
CA PHE A 407 -15.32 1.76 14.73
C PHE A 407 -15.53 3.19 14.25
N THR A 408 -14.52 3.76 13.58
CA THR A 408 -14.59 5.12 13.04
C THR A 408 -15.67 5.23 11.97
N GLU A 409 -15.81 4.22 11.11
CA GLU A 409 -16.89 4.16 10.12
C GLU A 409 -18.28 4.19 10.76
N LYS A 410 -18.49 3.48 11.88
CA LYS A 410 -19.76 3.49 12.63
C LYS A 410 -20.06 4.82 13.32
N VAL A 411 -19.04 5.48 13.90
CA VAL A 411 -19.22 6.72 14.68
C VAL A 411 -19.23 7.96 13.80
N ALA A 412 -18.57 7.93 12.65
CA ALA A 412 -18.57 9.02 11.70
C ALA A 412 -20.01 9.36 11.24
N PRO A 413 -20.35 10.65 11.07
CA PRO A 413 -21.62 11.06 10.47
C PRO A 413 -21.85 10.33 9.13
N VAL A 414 -20.81 10.33 8.30
CA VAL A 414 -20.70 9.60 7.04
C VAL A 414 -19.38 8.83 7.07
N GLY A 415 -19.45 7.51 7.07
CA GLY A 415 -18.30 6.62 7.08
C GLY A 415 -18.38 5.64 5.92
N VAL A 416 -17.33 5.53 5.13
CA VAL A 416 -17.21 4.48 4.11
C VAL A 416 -15.95 3.68 4.39
N TYR A 417 -16.12 2.39 4.65
CA TYR A 417 -15.00 1.46 4.79
C TYR A 417 -14.72 0.76 3.46
N THR A 418 -13.46 0.80 3.02
CA THR A 418 -12.99 0.09 1.83
C THR A 418 -11.61 -0.52 2.06
N SER A 419 -11.28 -1.52 1.25
CA SER A 419 -9.94 -2.13 1.19
C SER A 419 -9.22 -1.67 -0.08
N GLY A 420 -7.93 -1.42 0.02
CA GLY A 420 -7.08 -1.00 -1.09
C GLY A 420 -7.06 -1.96 -2.28
N LYS A 421 -7.23 -3.28 -2.06
CA LYS A 421 -7.35 -4.29 -3.12
C LYS A 421 -8.79 -4.57 -3.56
N GLY A 422 -9.74 -4.44 -2.64
CA GLY A 422 -11.13 -4.88 -2.79
C GLY A 422 -12.09 -3.83 -3.37
N SER A 423 -11.59 -2.67 -3.78
CA SER A 423 -12.41 -1.63 -4.39
C SER A 423 -12.95 -2.11 -5.76
N SER A 424 -14.24 -1.89 -6.04
CA SER A 424 -15.00 -2.39 -7.19
C SER A 424 -14.54 -1.81 -8.54
N ALA A 425 -15.27 -2.06 -9.64
CA ALA A 425 -15.01 -1.42 -10.94
C ALA A 425 -15.12 0.13 -10.91
N ALA A 426 -15.82 0.70 -9.93
CA ALA A 426 -15.80 2.14 -9.64
C ALA A 426 -14.54 2.57 -8.87
N GLY A 427 -13.96 1.66 -8.08
CA GLY A 427 -12.73 1.89 -7.35
C GLY A 427 -12.90 2.82 -6.14
N LEU A 428 -11.83 3.53 -5.79
CA LEU A 428 -11.84 4.60 -4.79
C LEU A 428 -12.47 5.90 -5.33
N THR A 429 -12.47 6.05 -6.66
CA THR A 429 -12.90 7.26 -7.37
C THR A 429 -14.19 7.03 -8.15
N ALA A 430 -14.52 7.85 -9.14
CA ALA A 430 -15.73 7.65 -9.93
C ALA A 430 -15.43 7.01 -11.29
N SER A 431 -16.33 6.14 -11.75
CA SER A 431 -16.28 5.52 -13.07
C SER A 431 -17.48 5.95 -13.92
N VAL A 432 -17.31 5.89 -15.24
CA VAL A 432 -18.38 6.18 -16.20
C VAL A 432 -18.84 4.85 -16.78
N ILE A 433 -20.12 4.52 -16.57
CA ILE A 433 -20.73 3.27 -17.02
C ILE A 433 -21.81 3.59 -18.05
N LYS A 434 -21.97 2.70 -19.04
CA LYS A 434 -22.99 2.82 -20.09
C LYS A 434 -24.21 1.97 -19.73
N ASP A 435 -25.38 2.59 -19.64
CA ASP A 435 -26.68 1.92 -19.42
C ASP A 435 -27.08 1.11 -20.67
N ALA A 436 -28.01 0.17 -20.51
CA ALA A 436 -28.57 -0.65 -21.60
C ALA A 436 -29.23 0.20 -22.71
N LYS A 437 -29.68 1.42 -22.37
CA LYS A 437 -30.21 2.42 -23.32
C LYS A 437 -29.13 3.17 -24.10
N GLY A 438 -27.86 2.90 -23.83
CA GLY A 438 -26.70 3.52 -24.46
C GLY A 438 -26.27 4.86 -23.86
N GLU A 439 -26.92 5.31 -22.79
CA GLU A 439 -26.58 6.55 -22.07
C GLU A 439 -25.46 6.31 -21.06
N PHE A 440 -24.51 7.23 -20.97
CA PHE A 440 -23.45 7.19 -19.95
C PHE A 440 -23.95 7.79 -18.64
N TYR A 441 -23.73 7.10 -17.53
CA TYR A 441 -23.96 7.61 -16.19
C TYR A 441 -22.71 7.47 -15.34
N LEU A 442 -22.64 8.31 -14.30
CA LEU A 442 -21.48 8.38 -13.43
C LEU A 442 -21.77 7.55 -12.18
N GLU A 443 -20.89 6.59 -11.87
CA GLU A 443 -20.91 5.85 -10.62
C GLU A 443 -19.82 6.39 -9.71
N GLY A 444 -20.23 6.97 -8.57
CA GLY A 444 -19.30 7.44 -7.55
C GLY A 444 -18.74 6.28 -6.73
N GLY A 445 -17.42 6.16 -6.66
CA GLY A 445 -16.77 5.24 -5.71
C GLY A 445 -16.63 5.84 -4.32
N ALA A 446 -15.85 5.16 -3.48
CA ALA A 446 -15.86 5.36 -2.03
C ALA A 446 -15.61 6.81 -1.59
N MET A 447 -14.70 7.54 -2.23
CA MET A 447 -14.35 8.91 -1.83
C MET A 447 -15.45 9.93 -2.14
N VAL A 448 -16.19 9.75 -3.24
CA VAL A 448 -17.29 10.65 -3.63
C VAL A 448 -18.50 10.40 -2.73
N LEU A 449 -18.75 9.14 -2.39
CA LEU A 449 -19.82 8.75 -1.47
C LEU A 449 -19.58 9.31 -0.05
N ALA A 450 -18.33 9.35 0.39
CA ALA A 450 -17.93 9.86 1.70
C ALA A 450 -17.75 11.39 1.79
N ASP A 451 -18.22 12.17 0.81
CA ASP A 451 -18.12 13.63 0.84
C ASP A 451 -18.75 14.22 2.13
N GLY A 452 -18.01 15.08 2.83
CA GLY A 452 -18.37 15.64 4.15
C GLY A 452 -18.11 14.70 5.36
N GLY A 453 -17.52 13.54 5.11
CA GLY A 453 -17.37 12.42 6.03
C GLY A 453 -15.93 11.96 6.27
N VAL A 454 -15.80 10.65 6.52
CA VAL A 454 -14.53 9.95 6.68
C VAL A 454 -14.50 8.71 5.78
N VAL A 455 -13.43 8.57 5.00
CA VAL A 455 -13.11 7.33 4.27
C VAL A 455 -12.10 6.55 5.09
N CYS A 456 -12.43 5.31 5.41
CA CYS A 456 -11.55 4.37 6.07
C CYS A 456 -10.98 3.39 5.05
N ILE A 457 -9.67 3.43 4.82
CA ILE A 457 -8.98 2.57 3.84
C ILE A 457 -8.07 1.59 4.59
N ASP A 458 -8.36 0.31 4.51
CA ASP A 458 -7.45 -0.74 4.97
C ASP A 458 -6.55 -1.23 3.83
N GLU A 459 -5.38 -1.77 4.15
CA GLU A 459 -4.36 -2.19 3.20
C GLU A 459 -4.00 -1.10 2.17
N PHE A 460 -3.76 0.12 2.66
CA PHE A 460 -3.43 1.28 1.83
C PHE A 460 -2.14 1.09 1.02
N ASP A 461 -1.22 0.24 1.48
CA ASP A 461 -0.01 -0.19 0.77
C ASP A 461 -0.32 -0.99 -0.52
N LYS A 462 -1.47 -1.68 -0.56
CA LYS A 462 -1.83 -2.62 -1.64
C LYS A 462 -2.77 -2.03 -2.70
N MET A 463 -2.86 -0.71 -2.78
CA MET A 463 -3.73 -0.04 -3.76
C MET A 463 -3.19 -0.17 -5.20
N ARG A 464 -4.12 -0.18 -6.18
CA ARG A 464 -3.79 -0.11 -7.60
C ARG A 464 -3.19 1.26 -7.94
N GLU A 465 -2.34 1.31 -8.96
CA GLU A 465 -1.67 2.56 -9.37
C GLU A 465 -2.64 3.63 -9.90
N SER A 466 -3.70 3.23 -10.63
CA SER A 466 -4.73 4.17 -11.09
C SER A 466 -5.46 4.87 -9.95
N ASP A 467 -5.76 4.15 -8.87
CA ASP A 467 -6.40 4.70 -7.68
C ASP A 467 -5.44 5.60 -6.89
N ARG A 468 -4.13 5.29 -6.91
CA ARG A 468 -3.09 6.10 -6.27
C ARG A 468 -3.03 7.52 -6.85
N VAL A 469 -3.03 7.65 -8.18
CA VAL A 469 -3.03 8.96 -8.88
C VAL A 469 -4.27 9.77 -8.54
N ALA A 470 -5.43 9.14 -8.49
CA ALA A 470 -6.67 9.85 -8.24
C ALA A 470 -6.84 10.24 -6.76
N ILE A 471 -6.32 9.44 -5.82
CA ILE A 471 -6.17 9.82 -4.41
C ILE A 471 -5.21 11.02 -4.26
N HIS A 472 -4.16 11.08 -5.09
CA HIS A 472 -3.24 12.21 -5.05
C HIS A 472 -3.96 13.54 -5.33
N GLU A 473 -4.86 13.57 -6.31
CA GLU A 473 -5.70 14.75 -6.59
C GLU A 473 -6.71 14.99 -5.47
N ALA A 474 -7.45 13.95 -5.08
CA ALA A 474 -8.54 14.04 -4.12
C ALA A 474 -8.08 14.52 -2.73
N MET A 475 -6.95 14.03 -2.20
CA MET A 475 -6.47 14.44 -0.88
C MET A 475 -5.95 15.89 -0.84
N GLU A 476 -5.48 16.42 -1.97
CA GLU A 476 -4.93 17.78 -2.05
C GLU A 476 -6.03 18.80 -2.36
N GLN A 477 -6.79 18.56 -3.42
CA GLN A 477 -7.77 19.52 -3.96
C GLN A 477 -9.18 19.29 -3.42
N GLN A 478 -9.45 18.13 -2.78
CA GLN A 478 -10.79 17.70 -2.36
C GLN A 478 -11.79 17.61 -3.52
N THR A 479 -11.26 17.39 -4.73
CA THR A 479 -12.00 17.25 -5.97
C THR A 479 -11.40 16.13 -6.81
N ILE A 480 -12.23 15.48 -7.63
CA ILE A 480 -11.82 14.48 -8.61
C ILE A 480 -12.34 14.97 -9.96
N SER A 481 -11.42 15.27 -10.88
CA SER A 481 -11.77 15.64 -12.25
C SER A 481 -11.92 14.40 -13.14
N ILE A 482 -13.05 14.32 -13.85
CA ILE A 482 -13.33 13.26 -14.82
C ILE A 482 -13.57 13.89 -16.18
N ALA A 483 -12.73 13.54 -17.15
CA ALA A 483 -12.85 13.91 -18.55
C ALA A 483 -12.89 12.63 -19.41
N LYS A 484 -14.04 11.92 -19.40
CA LYS A 484 -14.22 10.64 -20.12
C LYS A 484 -15.58 10.61 -20.83
N ALA A 485 -15.63 9.98 -22.00
CA ALA A 485 -16.87 9.78 -22.78
C ALA A 485 -17.71 11.04 -23.02
N GLY A 486 -17.05 12.20 -23.17
CA GLY A 486 -17.72 13.51 -23.35
C GLY A 486 -18.31 14.12 -22.06
N ILE A 487 -18.09 13.49 -20.90
CA ILE A 487 -18.41 14.03 -19.58
C ILE A 487 -17.13 14.69 -19.05
N THR A 488 -17.16 16.02 -18.92
CA THR A 488 -16.14 16.81 -18.25
C THR A 488 -16.75 17.38 -16.96
N THR A 489 -16.64 16.63 -15.87
CA THR A 489 -17.21 17.03 -14.57
C THR A 489 -16.17 16.93 -13.47
N ILE A 490 -16.32 17.79 -12.47
CA ILE A 490 -15.51 17.79 -11.26
C ILE A 490 -16.43 17.33 -10.14
N LEU A 491 -16.09 16.22 -9.50
CA LEU A 491 -16.80 15.70 -8.34
C LEU A 491 -16.09 16.14 -7.08
N ASN A 492 -16.86 16.60 -6.10
CA ASN A 492 -16.31 16.93 -4.80
C ASN A 492 -16.07 15.65 -3.99
N SER A 493 -14.92 15.59 -3.33
CA SER A 493 -14.48 14.47 -2.48
C SER A 493 -13.92 15.02 -1.16
N ARG A 494 -14.71 15.86 -0.47
CA ARG A 494 -14.34 16.52 0.80
C ARG A 494 -14.42 15.52 1.95
N ALA A 495 -13.60 14.49 1.90
CA ALA A 495 -13.55 13.44 2.91
C ALA A 495 -12.22 13.46 3.64
N SER A 496 -12.25 13.27 4.95
CA SER A 496 -11.07 12.93 5.74
C SER A 496 -10.65 11.50 5.44
N VAL A 497 -9.37 11.25 5.20
CA VAL A 497 -8.84 9.89 4.96
C VAL A 497 -8.22 9.35 6.24
N LEU A 498 -8.76 8.23 6.73
CA LEU A 498 -8.14 7.39 7.74
C LEU A 498 -7.62 6.13 7.07
N ALA A 499 -6.30 6.00 6.94
CA ALA A 499 -5.66 4.89 6.25
C ALA A 499 -4.92 3.97 7.21
N ALA A 500 -4.96 2.67 6.98
CA ALA A 500 -4.09 1.69 7.63
C ALA A 500 -3.17 1.05 6.60
N ALA A 501 -1.88 0.96 6.92
CA ALA A 501 -0.87 0.33 6.08
C ALA A 501 -0.05 -0.67 6.90
N ASN A 502 0.46 -1.69 6.21
CA ASN A 502 1.35 -2.69 6.80
C ASN A 502 2.80 -2.50 6.28
N PRO A 503 3.81 -2.79 7.11
CA PRO A 503 5.20 -2.81 6.65
C PRO A 503 5.42 -3.97 5.67
N VAL A 504 6.34 -3.79 4.73
CA VAL A 504 6.59 -4.72 3.60
C VAL A 504 6.93 -6.14 4.07
N PHE A 505 7.66 -6.27 5.18
CA PHE A 505 8.08 -7.57 5.74
C PHE A 505 7.12 -8.12 6.81
N GLY A 506 5.94 -7.52 6.97
CA GLY A 506 4.96 -7.90 7.98
C GLY A 506 5.33 -7.52 9.41
N ARG A 507 6.57 -7.09 9.70
CA ARG A 507 6.95 -6.42 10.94
C ARG A 507 7.75 -5.17 10.65
N TYR A 508 7.59 -4.15 11.49
CA TYR A 508 8.35 -2.91 11.40
C TYR A 508 9.80 -3.15 11.83
N ASP A 509 10.75 -2.96 10.92
CA ASP A 509 12.18 -3.10 11.22
C ASP A 509 12.76 -1.76 11.64
N ASP A 510 12.99 -1.66 12.94
CA ASP A 510 13.61 -0.56 13.66
C ASP A 510 15.05 -0.22 13.18
N MET A 511 15.69 -1.08 12.39
CA MET A 511 17.03 -0.87 11.84
C MET A 511 17.02 -0.21 10.45
N ARG A 512 15.85 -0.14 9.81
CA ARG A 512 15.69 0.47 8.48
C ARG A 512 15.02 1.83 8.60
N SER A 513 15.25 2.67 7.60
CA SER A 513 14.55 3.95 7.51
C SER A 513 13.03 3.71 7.41
N ALA A 514 12.25 4.65 7.94
CA ALA A 514 10.79 4.58 7.88
C ALA A 514 10.30 4.53 6.42
N SER A 515 11.01 5.16 5.49
CA SER A 515 10.72 5.10 4.05
C SER A 515 10.99 3.73 3.42
N GLU A 516 11.99 2.98 3.88
CA GLU A 516 12.26 1.62 3.37
C GLU A 516 11.33 0.56 3.98
N ASN A 517 10.84 0.81 5.19
CA ASN A 517 9.85 -0.05 5.83
C ASN A 517 8.48 0.02 5.14
N ILE A 518 8.24 1.05 4.32
CA ILE A 518 6.93 1.40 3.74
C ILE A 518 7.02 1.49 2.22
N ASP A 519 6.20 0.72 1.50
CA ASP A 519 6.10 0.81 0.04
C ASP A 519 5.18 1.96 -0.42
N LEU A 520 5.45 3.19 0.04
CA LEU A 520 4.71 4.40 -0.32
C LEU A 520 5.66 5.52 -0.72
N MET A 521 5.29 6.26 -1.76
CA MET A 521 6.04 7.44 -2.18
C MET A 521 5.97 8.54 -1.11
N SER A 522 7.07 9.28 -0.92
CA SER A 522 7.15 10.40 0.04
C SER A 522 6.12 11.51 -0.23
N THR A 523 5.70 11.66 -1.49
CA THR A 523 4.65 12.58 -1.92
C THR A 523 3.29 12.28 -1.28
N ILE A 524 2.94 10.99 -1.13
CA ILE A 524 1.70 10.57 -0.43
C ILE A 524 1.83 10.80 1.06
N LEU A 525 2.97 10.40 1.66
CA LEU A 525 3.22 10.57 3.09
C LEU A 525 3.12 12.04 3.51
N SER A 526 3.56 12.98 2.66
CA SER A 526 3.46 14.42 2.92
C SER A 526 2.03 14.98 2.99
N ARG A 527 1.02 14.23 2.54
CA ARG A 527 -0.41 14.62 2.52
C ARG A 527 -1.21 14.08 3.71
N PHE A 528 -0.57 13.27 4.54
CA PHE A 528 -1.11 12.88 5.84
C PHE A 528 -0.65 13.88 6.89
N ASP A 529 -1.57 14.27 7.76
CA ASP A 529 -1.34 15.29 8.78
C ASP A 529 -0.73 14.66 10.03
N MET A 530 -1.16 13.44 10.37
CA MET A 530 -0.62 12.63 11.46
C MET A 530 -0.31 11.22 10.99
N ILE A 531 0.91 10.77 11.22
CA ILE A 531 1.38 9.42 10.90
C ILE A 531 1.69 8.72 12.22
N PHE A 532 0.97 7.66 12.57
CA PHE A 532 1.23 6.87 13.77
C PHE A 532 1.90 5.55 13.39
N ILE A 533 3.04 5.26 14.01
CA ILE A 533 3.71 3.96 13.93
C ILE A 533 3.28 3.15 15.15
N VAL A 534 2.56 2.05 14.91
CA VAL A 534 2.06 1.11 15.92
C VAL A 534 2.93 -0.13 15.90
N ARG A 535 3.59 -0.40 17.02
CA ARG A 535 4.51 -1.53 17.18
C ARG A 535 3.96 -2.51 18.20
N ASP A 536 4.09 -3.81 17.89
CA ASP A 536 3.80 -4.86 18.85
C ASP A 536 5.05 -5.13 19.73
N ILE A 537 5.18 -4.33 20.80
CA ILE A 537 6.28 -4.49 21.77
C ILE A 537 5.83 -5.50 22.82
N GLN A 538 6.36 -6.73 22.73
CA GLN A 538 6.14 -7.76 23.76
C GLN A 538 6.61 -7.26 25.13
N ASP A 539 5.73 -7.22 26.11
CA ASP A 539 5.98 -6.75 27.47
C ASP A 539 5.00 -7.44 28.40
N ASP A 540 5.51 -8.27 29.32
CA ASP A 540 4.69 -9.13 30.19
C ASP A 540 3.63 -8.35 30.98
N ALA A 541 3.93 -7.12 31.40
CA ALA A 541 2.97 -6.29 32.14
C ALA A 541 1.80 -5.85 31.24
N ARG A 542 2.12 -5.36 30.03
CA ARG A 542 1.11 -4.96 29.03
C ARG A 542 0.35 -6.16 28.48
N ASP A 543 1.01 -7.27 28.23
CA ASP A 543 0.40 -8.51 27.76
C ASP A 543 -0.58 -9.06 28.80
N ARG A 544 -0.24 -9.00 30.10
CA ARG A 544 -1.15 -9.39 31.19
C ARG A 544 -2.36 -8.47 31.28
N GLN A 545 -2.17 -7.16 31.16
CA GLN A 545 -3.28 -6.19 31.14
C GLN A 545 -4.18 -6.37 29.91
N MET A 546 -3.58 -6.57 28.73
CA MET A 546 -4.28 -6.83 27.49
C MET A 546 -5.05 -8.15 27.55
N ALA A 547 -4.43 -9.23 28.03
CA ALA A 547 -5.08 -10.52 28.23
C ALA A 547 -6.24 -10.41 29.24
N ALA A 548 -6.04 -9.73 30.36
CA ALA A 548 -7.10 -9.47 31.34
C ALA A 548 -8.26 -8.67 30.72
N HIS A 549 -7.96 -7.66 29.90
CA HIS A 549 -8.98 -6.87 29.21
C HIS A 549 -9.72 -7.69 28.15
N VAL A 550 -9.04 -8.49 27.33
CA VAL A 550 -9.64 -9.35 26.31
C VAL A 550 -10.50 -10.45 26.95
N VAL A 551 -10.00 -11.10 28.01
CA VAL A 551 -10.76 -12.09 28.78
C VAL A 551 -12.00 -11.43 29.38
N ARG A 552 -11.86 -10.24 29.98
CA ARG A 552 -12.98 -9.47 30.53
C ARG A 552 -14.04 -9.16 29.46
N ILE A 553 -13.65 -8.85 28.23
CA ILE A 553 -14.61 -8.66 27.13
C ILE A 553 -15.35 -9.96 26.82
N HIS A 554 -14.65 -11.09 26.73
CA HIS A 554 -15.25 -12.38 26.39
C HIS A 554 -16.10 -12.98 27.53
N THR A 555 -15.72 -12.82 28.80
CA THR A 555 -16.52 -13.26 29.95
C THR A 555 -17.84 -12.49 30.04
N ASN A 556 -17.80 -11.21 29.66
CA ASN A 556 -18.95 -10.32 29.73
C ASN A 556 -19.82 -10.39 28.47
N ALA A 557 -19.35 -11.02 27.38
CA ALA A 557 -20.12 -11.20 26.15
C ALA A 557 -21.33 -12.12 26.32
N GLY A 558 -21.34 -13.00 27.34
CA GLY A 558 -22.45 -13.90 27.66
C GLY A 558 -23.42 -13.42 28.74
N ALA A 559 -23.09 -12.34 29.47
CA ALA A 559 -23.96 -11.79 30.51
C ALA A 559 -24.91 -10.74 29.90
N GLY A 560 -26.10 -11.18 29.52
CA GLY A 560 -27.19 -10.30 29.12
C GLY A 560 -27.53 -9.29 30.22
N HIS A 561 -27.88 -8.07 29.79
CA HIS A 561 -28.68 -7.03 30.46
C HIS A 561 -28.95 -7.13 31.98
N ASP A 562 -27.93 -7.13 32.83
CA ASP A 562 -28.09 -6.69 34.23
C ASP A 562 -27.46 -5.30 34.41
N ALA A 563 -28.33 -4.32 34.68
CA ALA A 563 -28.09 -2.88 34.55
C ALA A 563 -27.31 -2.23 35.71
N SER A 564 -26.84 -2.99 36.70
CA SER A 564 -26.23 -2.44 37.92
C SER A 564 -24.69 -2.49 37.95
N THR A 565 -24.04 -3.27 37.08
CA THR A 565 -22.57 -3.42 37.04
C THR A 565 -21.94 -2.86 35.75
N THR A 566 -22.67 -2.01 35.04
CA THR A 566 -22.32 -1.52 33.69
C THR A 566 -21.47 -0.23 33.67
N GLN A 567 -21.22 0.41 34.82
CA GLN A 567 -20.52 1.71 34.86
C GLN A 567 -19.05 1.66 34.45
N GLU A 568 -18.37 0.50 34.54
CA GLU A 568 -17.00 0.36 34.03
C GLU A 568 -16.93 -0.19 32.58
N ARG A 569 -18.07 -0.54 31.97
CA ARG A 569 -18.13 -1.33 30.72
C ARG A 569 -18.42 -0.52 29.45
N ALA A 570 -19.04 0.64 29.53
CA ALA A 570 -19.31 1.48 28.36
C ALA A 570 -18.24 2.58 28.30
N GLY A 571 -17.82 2.99 27.10
CA GLY A 571 -17.23 4.32 26.98
C GLY A 571 -18.16 5.33 27.66
N GLU A 572 -17.62 6.36 28.32
CA GLU A 572 -18.44 7.34 29.05
C GLU A 572 -19.55 7.94 28.18
N TYR A 573 -19.33 7.96 26.86
CA TYR A 573 -20.34 8.30 25.86
C TYR A 573 -20.68 7.16 24.90
N GLU A 574 -21.99 7.01 24.70
CA GLU A 574 -22.55 6.06 23.76
C GLU A 574 -22.32 6.49 22.28
N PRO A 575 -22.13 5.54 21.35
CA PRO A 575 -21.81 5.85 19.95
C PRO A 575 -22.82 6.76 19.23
N TRP A 576 -24.11 6.63 19.52
CA TRP A 576 -25.13 7.49 18.90
C TRP A 576 -25.01 8.95 19.35
N LEU A 577 -24.67 9.16 20.64
CA LEU A 577 -24.50 10.48 21.22
C LEU A 577 -23.26 11.17 20.65
N LEU A 578 -22.16 10.40 20.52
CA LEU A 578 -20.93 10.87 19.85
C LEU A 578 -21.22 11.31 18.41
N LYS A 579 -21.95 10.50 17.64
CA LYS A 579 -22.30 10.82 16.24
C LYS A 579 -23.07 12.15 16.14
N LYS A 580 -24.07 12.37 17.02
CA LYS A 580 -24.82 13.63 17.07
C LYS A 580 -23.95 14.81 17.51
N PHE A 581 -23.14 14.64 18.55
CA PHE A 581 -22.24 15.68 19.05
C PHE A 581 -21.21 16.11 18.01
N ILE A 582 -20.58 15.17 17.30
CA ILE A 582 -19.64 15.46 16.20
C ILE A 582 -20.36 16.20 15.06
N THR A 583 -21.60 15.81 14.78
CA THR A 583 -22.43 16.49 13.78
C THR A 583 -22.69 17.94 14.17
N TYR A 584 -23.07 18.17 15.43
CA TYR A 584 -23.31 19.49 16.01
C TYR A 584 -22.06 20.38 15.98
N CYS A 585 -20.91 19.86 16.44
CA CYS A 585 -19.64 20.60 16.45
C CYS A 585 -19.26 21.08 15.04
N ARG A 586 -19.42 20.23 14.03
CA ARG A 586 -19.07 20.55 12.63
C ARG A 586 -19.98 21.56 11.97
N THR A 587 -21.25 21.64 12.36
CA THR A 587 -22.22 22.55 11.75
C THR A 587 -22.24 23.93 12.41
N ARG A 588 -22.06 24.00 13.73
CA ARG A 588 -22.23 25.25 14.49
C ARG A 588 -20.95 26.05 14.71
N CYS A 589 -19.79 25.39 14.79
CA CYS A 589 -18.54 26.03 15.20
C CYS A 589 -17.48 26.05 14.09
N ALA A 590 -16.91 27.23 13.84
CA ALA A 590 -15.86 27.47 12.85
C ALA A 590 -14.72 28.33 13.46
N PRO A 591 -13.83 27.71 14.26
CA PRO A 591 -12.86 28.46 15.05
C PRO A 591 -11.77 29.11 14.19
N ARG A 592 -11.25 30.24 14.66
CA ARG A 592 -10.09 30.94 14.08
C ARG A 592 -8.90 30.94 15.04
N LEU A 593 -7.69 31.10 14.51
CA LEU A 593 -6.50 31.20 15.35
C LEU A 593 -6.45 32.55 16.08
N SER A 594 -6.17 32.51 17.37
CA SER A 594 -5.80 33.71 18.14
C SER A 594 -4.38 34.18 17.76
N VAL A 595 -4.08 35.45 18.00
CA VAL A 595 -2.76 36.04 17.69
C VAL A 595 -1.63 35.31 18.43
N GLY A 596 -1.82 34.99 19.71
CA GLY A 596 -0.83 34.23 20.49
C GLY A 596 -0.63 32.79 20.00
N ALA A 597 -1.70 32.13 19.52
CA ALA A 597 -1.59 30.81 18.90
C ALA A 597 -0.81 30.85 17.58
N ALA A 598 -1.02 31.89 16.77
CA ALA A 598 -0.32 32.07 15.50
C ALA A 598 1.19 32.27 15.71
N GLN A 599 1.60 33.07 16.70
CA GLN A 599 3.02 33.24 17.06
C GLN A 599 3.65 31.92 17.49
N ALA A 600 3.01 31.18 18.40
CA ALA A 600 3.53 29.89 18.88
C ALA A 600 3.73 28.86 17.75
N LEU A 601 2.84 28.84 16.75
CA LEU A 601 2.99 27.98 15.58
C LEU A 601 4.15 28.40 14.67
N GLN A 602 4.34 29.72 14.48
CA GLN A 602 5.45 30.25 13.69
C GLN A 602 6.80 29.91 14.34
N ASP A 603 6.93 30.15 15.64
CA ASP A 603 8.15 29.86 16.41
C ASP A 603 8.49 28.37 16.34
N PHE A 604 7.49 27.49 16.54
CA PHE A 604 7.68 26.06 16.41
C PHE A 604 8.11 25.64 14.99
N TYR A 605 7.47 26.16 13.95
CA TYR A 605 7.78 25.83 12.56
C TYR A 605 9.20 26.25 12.15
N VAL A 606 9.61 27.46 12.55
CA VAL A 606 10.97 27.96 12.30
C VAL A 606 11.99 27.10 13.04
N GLY A 607 11.76 26.82 14.33
CA GLY A 607 12.65 25.99 15.14
C GLY A 607 12.86 24.59 14.54
N VAL A 608 11.77 23.96 14.09
CA VAL A 608 11.83 22.64 13.44
C VAL A 608 12.65 22.68 12.14
N ARG A 609 12.52 23.71 11.31
CA ARG A 609 13.29 23.81 10.05
C ARG A 609 14.77 24.08 10.31
N ASP A 610 15.09 24.86 11.34
CA ASP A 610 16.47 25.11 11.74
C ASP A 610 17.14 23.84 12.25
N ASP A 611 16.42 23.01 13.02
CA ASP A 611 16.90 21.70 13.47
C ASP A 611 17.22 20.77 12.29
N VAL A 612 16.35 20.72 11.27
CA VAL A 612 16.58 19.90 10.06
C VAL A 612 17.77 20.43 9.24
N ARG A 613 17.95 21.76 9.12
CA ARG A 613 19.11 22.35 8.43
C ARG A 613 20.43 22.03 9.13
N ARG A 614 20.44 22.05 10.46
CA ARG A 614 21.62 21.68 11.26
C ARG A 614 21.99 20.21 11.05
N GLN A 615 21.01 19.32 10.98
CA GLN A 615 21.23 17.89 10.71
C GLN A 615 21.77 17.66 9.29
N ALA A 616 21.25 18.36 8.28
CA ALA A 616 21.73 18.25 6.90
C ALA A 616 23.18 18.76 6.72
N SER A 617 23.59 19.77 7.48
CA SER A 617 24.93 20.37 7.39
C SER A 617 26.02 19.49 8.04
N GLY A 618 25.66 18.55 8.91
CA GLY A 618 26.57 17.67 9.66
C GLY A 618 27.03 16.40 8.93
N GLY A 619 26.81 16.29 7.61
CA GLY A 619 27.14 15.08 6.83
C GLY A 619 26.16 13.92 6.98
N GLY A 620 24.99 14.16 7.59
CA GLY A 620 23.90 13.19 7.70
C GLY A 620 23.14 13.04 6.38
N ALA A 621 22.67 11.82 6.10
CA ALA A 621 21.78 11.53 4.99
C ALA A 621 20.50 12.39 5.05
N GLU A 622 19.92 12.71 3.88
CA GLU A 622 18.68 13.48 3.78
C GLU A 622 17.59 12.89 4.68
N THR A 623 16.93 13.74 5.48
CA THR A 623 15.79 13.33 6.28
C THR A 623 14.66 12.85 5.36
N PRO A 624 14.11 11.64 5.56
CA PRO A 624 13.16 11.05 4.61
C PRO A 624 11.81 11.77 4.50
N ILE A 625 11.46 12.64 5.47
CA ILE A 625 10.23 13.44 5.47
C ILE A 625 10.57 14.93 5.49
N PRO A 626 10.40 15.67 4.38
CA PRO A 626 10.66 17.10 4.35
C PRO A 626 9.59 17.87 5.14
N VAL A 627 10.03 18.80 6.00
CA VAL A 627 9.14 19.70 6.73
C VAL A 627 8.64 20.79 5.78
N THR A 628 7.41 20.62 5.29
CA THR A 628 6.74 21.51 4.34
C THR A 628 5.70 22.40 5.02
N VAL A 629 5.19 23.41 4.30
CA VAL A 629 4.08 24.27 4.76
C VAL A 629 2.81 23.45 5.05
N ARG A 630 2.62 22.29 4.41
CA ARG A 630 1.50 21.37 4.69
C ARG A 630 1.44 20.93 6.15
N GLN A 631 2.61 20.77 6.79
CA GLN A 631 2.67 20.39 8.20
C GLN A 631 2.26 21.54 9.12
N LEU A 632 2.55 22.79 8.73
CA LEU A 632 2.01 23.96 9.43
C LEU A 632 0.48 24.02 9.28
N GLU A 633 -0.04 23.83 8.07
CA GLU A 633 -1.48 23.76 7.82
C GLU A 633 -2.17 22.61 8.57
N ALA A 634 -1.49 21.48 8.74
CA ALA A 634 -1.95 20.37 9.57
C ALA A 634 -2.10 20.77 11.05
N LEU A 635 -1.10 21.42 11.63
CA LEU A 635 -1.14 21.92 13.00
C LEU A 635 -2.29 22.93 13.22
N VAL A 636 -2.53 23.81 12.24
CA VAL A 636 -3.66 24.74 12.27
C VAL A 636 -4.98 23.97 12.32
N ARG A 637 -5.17 22.98 11.43
CA ARG A 637 -6.39 22.17 11.39
C ARG A 637 -6.61 21.36 12.67
N ILE A 638 -5.57 20.78 13.25
CA ILE A 638 -5.65 20.04 14.53
C ILE A 638 -6.03 20.98 15.68
N SER A 639 -5.42 22.17 15.75
CA SER A 639 -5.72 23.18 16.77
C SER A 639 -7.16 23.68 16.67
N GLU A 640 -7.64 23.89 15.44
CA GLU A 640 -9.04 24.23 15.17
C GLU A 640 -10.00 23.10 15.53
N ALA A 641 -9.66 21.84 15.25
CA ALA A 641 -10.48 20.70 15.63
C ALA A 641 -10.64 20.58 17.15
N GLN A 642 -9.57 20.83 17.92
CA GLN A 642 -9.62 20.85 19.39
C GLN A 642 -10.48 22.00 19.93
N ALA A 643 -10.32 23.21 19.40
CA ALA A 643 -11.17 24.35 19.77
C ALA A 643 -12.65 24.06 19.46
N LYS A 644 -12.90 23.40 18.31
CA LYS A 644 -14.25 23.02 17.87
C LYS A 644 -14.91 21.99 18.80
N MET A 645 -14.15 21.03 19.36
CA MET A 645 -14.66 20.09 20.37
C MET A 645 -15.15 20.79 21.64
N ARG A 646 -14.45 21.84 22.06
CA ARG A 646 -14.83 22.67 23.22
C ARG A 646 -15.86 23.75 22.87
N LEU A 647 -16.38 23.76 21.63
CA LEU A 647 -17.29 24.78 21.09
C LEU A 647 -16.75 26.22 21.25
N GLN A 648 -15.43 26.40 21.21
CA GLN A 648 -14.79 27.71 21.29
C GLN A 648 -14.66 28.33 19.91
N ASN A 649 -14.92 29.64 19.80
CA ASN A 649 -14.82 30.39 18.54
C ASN A 649 -13.36 30.71 18.15
N GLU A 650 -12.43 30.62 19.09
CA GLU A 650 -11.01 30.89 18.87
C GLU A 650 -10.13 29.76 19.40
N ALA A 651 -9.10 29.42 18.63
CA ALA A 651 -8.06 28.48 19.03
C ALA A 651 -6.97 29.23 19.81
N SER A 652 -6.83 28.88 21.10
CA SER A 652 -5.84 29.43 22.02
C SER A 652 -4.46 28.75 21.87
N ALA A 653 -3.44 29.33 22.50
CA ALA A 653 -2.10 28.76 22.54
C ALA A 653 -2.03 27.40 23.28
N GLU A 654 -3.01 27.09 24.14
CA GLU A 654 -3.10 25.79 24.81
C GLU A 654 -3.42 24.67 23.81
N HIS A 655 -4.39 24.90 22.91
CA HIS A 655 -4.72 23.95 21.86
C HIS A 655 -3.54 23.73 20.91
N VAL A 656 -2.81 24.80 20.59
CA VAL A 656 -1.59 24.69 19.78
C VAL A 656 -0.53 23.84 20.47
N ARG A 657 -0.30 24.01 21.78
CA ARG A 657 0.67 23.20 22.54
C ARG A 657 0.31 21.71 22.51
N GLU A 658 -0.96 21.37 22.70
CA GLU A 658 -1.41 19.98 22.61
C GLU A 658 -1.35 19.44 21.18
N ALA A 659 -1.69 20.24 20.17
CA ALA A 659 -1.54 19.88 18.77
C ALA A 659 -0.06 19.60 18.40
N ILE A 660 0.87 20.44 18.87
CA ILE A 660 2.32 20.25 18.71
C ILE A 660 2.78 18.98 19.43
N ARG A 661 2.27 18.70 20.64
CA ARG A 661 2.57 17.46 21.38
C ARG A 661 2.12 16.24 20.57
N LEU A 662 0.88 16.25 20.08
CA LEU A 662 0.30 15.15 19.29
C LEU A 662 1.08 14.95 17.98
N PHE A 663 1.42 16.04 17.28
CA PHE A 663 2.20 16.04 16.06
C PHE A 663 3.64 15.55 16.27
N SER A 664 4.25 15.90 17.39
CA SER A 664 5.58 15.43 17.74
C SER A 664 5.57 13.92 18.02
N VAL A 665 4.55 13.43 18.71
CA VAL A 665 4.38 11.99 18.98
C VAL A 665 4.10 11.19 17.70
N SER A 666 3.35 11.76 16.75
CA SER A 666 3.06 11.10 15.48
C SER A 666 4.23 11.21 14.50
N THR A 667 4.48 12.42 13.99
CA THR A 667 5.24 12.66 12.76
C THR A 667 6.71 12.85 13.07
N MET A 668 7.06 13.53 14.17
CA MET A 668 8.47 13.70 14.55
C MET A 668 9.10 12.41 15.03
N ASN A 669 8.39 11.58 15.79
CA ASN A 669 8.90 10.25 16.15
C ASN A 669 9.09 9.39 14.89
N ALA A 670 8.16 9.42 13.94
CA ALA A 670 8.33 8.73 12.66
C ALA A 670 9.52 9.25 11.83
N ALA A 671 9.73 10.57 11.79
CA ALA A 671 10.86 11.18 11.08
C ALA A 671 12.21 10.88 11.77
N ARG A 672 12.25 10.90 13.10
CA ARG A 672 13.41 10.61 13.95
C ARG A 672 13.79 9.13 13.95
N ASP A 673 12.81 8.26 13.82
CA ASP A 673 13.02 6.82 13.62
C ASP A 673 13.44 6.50 12.17
N GLY A 674 13.21 7.42 11.22
CA GLY A 674 13.55 7.25 9.80
C GLY A 674 14.96 7.68 9.41
N GLY A 675 15.68 8.38 10.28
CA GLY A 675 17.06 8.75 10.09
C GLY A 675 17.73 8.92 11.44
N THR A 676 18.82 8.20 11.65
CA THR A 676 19.81 8.45 12.70
C THR A 676 19.99 9.97 12.89
N GLN A 677 19.38 10.58 13.93
CA GLN A 677 19.99 11.61 14.80
C GLN A 677 19.06 12.46 15.68
N GLY A 678 17.73 12.46 15.58
CA GLY A 678 16.92 13.39 16.40
C GLY A 678 16.27 12.74 17.64
N LEU A 679 16.69 13.07 18.86
CA LEU A 679 16.13 12.66 20.20
C LEU A 679 16.01 11.16 20.55
N PHE A 680 15.91 10.27 19.56
CA PHE A 680 16.13 8.82 19.68
C PHE A 680 17.52 8.40 19.18
N GLY A 681 18.34 9.37 18.75
CA GLY A 681 19.75 9.16 18.37
C GLY A 681 20.62 8.56 19.48
N GLY A 682 20.16 8.64 20.73
CA GLY A 682 20.77 7.91 21.82
C GLY A 682 20.48 6.41 21.79
N PHE A 683 19.39 5.88 21.23
CA PHE A 683 19.05 4.47 21.42
C PHE A 683 19.74 3.50 20.47
N HIS A 684 20.16 3.90 19.27
CA HIS A 684 20.91 2.97 18.42
C HIS A 684 22.39 2.91 18.83
N GLU A 685 22.98 4.04 19.20
CA GLU A 685 24.25 4.12 19.92
C GLU A 685 24.15 3.41 21.27
N LYS A 686 23.16 3.71 22.11
CA LYS A 686 22.97 3.03 23.40
C LYS A 686 22.58 1.57 23.26
N ALA A 687 21.86 1.14 22.21
CA ALA A 687 21.61 -0.27 21.95
C ALA A 687 22.89 -0.94 21.47
N GLN A 688 23.75 -0.27 20.69
CA GLN A 688 25.09 -0.76 20.40
C GLN A 688 25.98 -0.74 21.66
N GLU A 689 25.85 0.22 22.57
CA GLU A 689 26.55 0.25 23.86
C GLU A 689 26.02 -0.84 24.80
N VAL A 690 24.74 -1.16 24.74
CA VAL A 690 24.13 -2.27 25.48
C VAL A 690 24.48 -3.59 24.80
N GLU A 691 24.52 -3.69 23.48
CA GLU A 691 25.05 -4.85 22.76
C GLU A 691 26.53 -5.03 23.13
N GLN A 692 27.31 -3.94 23.19
CA GLN A 692 28.70 -3.95 23.64
C GLN A 692 28.80 -4.30 25.13
N SER A 693 27.91 -3.81 25.99
CA SER A 693 27.89 -4.10 27.42
C SER A 693 27.49 -5.56 27.66
N ILE A 694 26.50 -6.08 26.94
CA ILE A 694 26.14 -7.50 26.89
C ILE A 694 27.32 -8.30 26.33
N ASN A 695 27.97 -7.84 25.27
CA ASN A 695 29.13 -8.51 24.70
C ASN A 695 30.35 -8.51 25.64
N ARG A 696 30.46 -7.51 26.54
CA ARG A 696 31.48 -7.38 27.60
C ARG A 696 31.11 -8.20 28.84
N THR A 697 29.83 -8.26 29.20
CA THR A 697 29.31 -8.86 30.44
C THR A 697 29.01 -10.36 30.28
N LEU A 698 28.43 -10.76 29.15
CA LEU A 698 28.11 -12.13 28.78
C LEU A 698 29.19 -12.71 27.86
N ARG A 699 29.94 -13.67 28.36
CA ARG A 699 30.90 -14.44 27.55
C ARG A 699 30.17 -15.30 26.53
N ILE A 700 30.81 -15.56 25.38
CA ILE A 700 30.27 -16.46 24.36
C ILE A 700 30.09 -17.86 24.99
N GLY A 701 28.89 -18.44 24.91
CA GLY A 701 28.52 -19.70 25.57
C GLY A 701 28.00 -19.55 27.02
N ALA A 702 28.16 -18.40 27.67
CA ALA A 702 27.65 -18.19 29.03
C ALA A 702 26.11 -18.18 29.03
N ARG A 703 25.52 -18.96 29.94
CA ARG A 703 24.08 -19.05 30.16
C ARG A 703 23.74 -18.22 31.39
N VAL A 704 22.97 -17.16 31.19
CA VAL A 704 22.52 -16.27 32.28
C VAL A 704 21.01 -16.22 32.28
N GLU A 705 20.43 -16.15 33.47
CA GLU A 705 18.98 -15.95 33.61
C GLU A 705 18.62 -14.58 33.05
N THR A 706 17.58 -14.53 32.22
CA THR A 706 17.19 -13.33 31.48
C THR A 706 16.89 -12.17 32.44
N SER A 707 16.14 -12.41 33.51
CA SER A 707 15.82 -11.41 34.55
C SER A 707 17.06 -10.84 35.25
N ALA A 708 18.05 -11.68 35.56
CA ALA A 708 19.31 -11.25 36.18
C ALA A 708 20.17 -10.40 35.22
N LEU A 709 20.10 -10.68 33.91
CA LEU A 709 20.74 -9.86 32.90
C LEU A 709 20.06 -8.49 32.76
N TYR A 710 18.72 -8.45 32.79
CA TYR A 710 17.96 -7.19 32.80
C TYR A 710 18.31 -6.35 34.03
N ALA A 711 18.19 -6.90 35.24
CA ALA A 711 18.48 -6.19 36.48
C ALA A 711 19.92 -5.66 36.54
N ARG A 712 20.89 -6.40 35.98
CA ARG A 712 22.30 -5.98 35.96
C ARG A 712 22.56 -4.86 34.95
N LEU A 713 21.88 -4.87 33.81
CA LEU A 713 22.01 -3.80 32.81
C LEU A 713 21.24 -2.54 33.25
N GLU A 714 20.12 -2.69 33.96
CA GLU A 714 19.41 -1.58 34.60
C GLU A 714 20.26 -0.93 35.72
N ALA A 715 20.95 -1.75 36.54
CA ALA A 715 21.88 -1.24 37.55
C ALA A 715 23.08 -0.48 36.96
N GLN A 716 23.41 -0.71 35.68
CA GLN A 716 24.43 0.04 34.94
C GLN A 716 23.88 1.35 34.32
N GLY A 717 22.62 1.69 34.57
CA GLY A 717 21.97 2.91 34.08
C GLY A 717 21.43 2.80 32.65
N PHE A 718 21.38 1.60 32.07
CA PHE A 718 20.78 1.39 30.75
C PHE A 718 19.26 1.31 30.83
N ASN A 719 18.58 1.92 29.86
CA ASN A 719 17.12 1.92 29.82
C ASN A 719 16.60 0.49 29.52
N PRO A 720 15.60 -0.02 30.27
CA PRO A 720 15.00 -1.35 30.06
C PRO A 720 14.60 -1.63 28.60
N ASN A 721 14.05 -0.63 27.91
CA ASN A 721 13.65 -0.76 26.50
C ASN A 721 14.85 -0.88 25.55
N ALA A 722 15.99 -0.25 25.86
CA ALA A 722 17.22 -0.39 25.08
C ALA A 722 17.81 -1.80 25.24
N ILE A 723 17.75 -2.34 26.45
CA ILE A 723 18.21 -3.69 26.79
C ILE A 723 17.40 -4.74 26.06
N GLN A 724 16.07 -4.62 26.09
CA GLN A 724 15.19 -5.55 25.41
C GLN A 724 15.40 -5.57 23.89
N ARG A 725 15.58 -4.39 23.28
CA ARG A 725 15.83 -4.24 21.85
C ARG A 725 17.21 -4.77 21.44
N ALA A 726 18.25 -4.49 22.23
CA ALA A 726 19.60 -5.04 22.01
C ALA A 726 19.63 -6.57 22.11
N ILE A 727 18.97 -7.16 23.12
CA ILE A 727 18.86 -8.62 23.26
C ILE A 727 18.11 -9.21 22.06
N ARG A 728 16.97 -8.63 21.67
CA ARG A 728 16.16 -9.13 20.53
C ARG A 728 16.92 -9.02 19.20
N ALA A 729 17.63 -7.91 18.96
CA ALA A 729 18.47 -7.71 17.78
C ALA A 729 19.64 -8.72 17.76
N MET A 730 20.30 -8.96 18.89
CA MET A 730 21.34 -9.97 19.00
C MET A 730 20.80 -11.40 18.83
N VAL A 731 19.57 -11.69 19.24
CA VAL A 731 18.92 -12.99 18.98
C VAL A 731 18.60 -13.16 17.49
N GLN A 732 18.05 -12.14 16.83
CA GLN A 732 17.80 -12.16 15.38
C GLN A 732 19.09 -12.29 14.56
N LYS A 733 20.16 -11.60 14.97
CA LYS A 733 21.51 -11.74 14.38
C LYS A 733 22.16 -13.10 14.68
N GLY A 734 21.53 -13.96 15.50
CA GLY A 734 22.06 -15.25 15.91
C GLY A 734 23.24 -15.18 16.89
N ALA A 735 23.51 -14.00 17.46
CA ALA A 735 24.55 -13.74 18.46
C ALA A 735 24.13 -14.14 19.89
N LEU A 736 22.82 -14.09 20.20
CA LEU A 736 22.23 -14.64 21.43
C LEU A 736 21.22 -15.74 21.06
N LYS A 737 21.07 -16.74 21.91
CA LYS A 737 20.14 -17.86 21.80
C LYS A 737 19.36 -17.94 23.11
N GLN A 738 18.04 -17.77 23.03
CA GLN A 738 17.17 -17.95 24.18
C GLN A 738 16.90 -19.46 24.38
N LEU A 739 17.02 -19.91 25.62
CA LEU A 739 16.90 -21.31 26.04
C LEU A 739 15.82 -21.42 27.12
N ASN A 740 15.09 -22.54 27.16
CA ASN A 740 13.98 -22.83 28.08
C ASN A 740 12.93 -21.71 28.17
N GLN A 741 12.16 -21.49 27.09
CA GLN A 741 11.05 -20.52 27.06
C GLN A 741 11.45 -19.12 27.57
N TYR A 742 12.50 -18.52 26.98
CA TYR A 742 12.98 -17.17 27.31
C TYR A 742 13.58 -16.98 28.71
N LYS A 743 13.63 -18.02 29.55
CA LYS A 743 14.14 -17.90 30.93
C LYS A 743 15.66 -17.72 31.00
N PHE A 744 16.39 -18.24 30.01
CA PHE A 744 17.84 -18.07 29.93
C PHE A 744 18.25 -17.53 28.57
N VAL A 745 19.25 -16.65 28.56
CA VAL A 745 19.93 -16.20 27.34
C VAL A 745 21.34 -16.77 27.33
N SER A 746 21.72 -17.41 26.22
CA SER A 746 23.06 -17.93 25.98
C SER A 746 23.64 -17.33 24.71
N ARG A 747 24.86 -16.82 24.76
CA ARG A 747 25.49 -16.18 23.61
C ARG A 747 26.04 -17.22 22.63
N SER A 748 25.56 -17.22 21.39
CA SER A 748 25.70 -18.30 20.40
C SER A 748 26.97 -18.19 19.54
N PHE A 749 27.42 -19.34 19.00
CA PHE A 749 28.64 -19.54 18.22
C PHE A 749 28.28 -19.68 16.73
N LEU A 750 28.02 -18.60 16.00
CA LEU A 750 27.75 -18.68 14.56
C LEU A 750 28.84 -17.98 13.74
N LEU A 751 29.88 -18.77 13.44
CA LEU A 751 30.80 -18.59 12.32
C LEU A 751 30.12 -19.10 11.03
N THR A 752 30.10 -18.28 9.99
CA THR A 752 29.71 -18.64 8.61
C THR A 752 30.52 -19.86 8.15
N LYS A 753 29.86 -21.00 7.89
CA LYS A 753 30.50 -22.19 7.32
C LYS A 753 30.57 -22.04 5.80
N PHE A 754 31.75 -21.75 5.26
CA PHE A 754 32.07 -22.01 3.85
C PHE A 754 32.67 -23.41 3.71
N ARG A 755 32.14 -24.21 2.78
CA ARG A 755 32.81 -25.42 2.28
C ARG A 755 32.74 -25.40 0.74
N ALA A 756 33.90 -25.41 0.10
CA ALA A 756 34.10 -25.72 -1.31
C ALA A 756 35.51 -26.35 -1.50
N PRO A 757 35.79 -27.08 -2.61
CA PRO A 757 36.97 -27.95 -2.74
C PRO A 757 38.15 -27.35 -3.53
N GLY A 758 39.37 -27.71 -3.11
CA GLY A 758 40.59 -27.75 -3.94
C GLY A 758 41.64 -26.65 -3.66
N PHE A 759 42.61 -26.93 -2.79
CA PHE A 759 43.80 -26.10 -2.55
C PHE A 759 45.00 -26.64 -3.36
N ASN A 760 45.47 -25.92 -4.39
CA ASN A 760 46.59 -26.36 -5.25
C ASN A 760 47.96 -25.93 -4.67
N VAL A 761 48.69 -26.91 -4.11
CA VAL A 761 50.02 -26.75 -3.49
C VAL A 761 51.12 -27.59 -4.12
N ASP A 762 50.84 -28.22 -5.26
CA ASP A 762 51.84 -29.10 -5.90
C ASP A 762 53.11 -28.31 -6.24
N ARG A 763 54.26 -28.80 -5.77
CA ARG A 763 55.62 -28.24 -5.93
C ARG A 763 55.87 -26.86 -5.30
N LYS A 764 54.90 -26.28 -4.58
CA LYS A 764 55.08 -25.00 -3.86
C LYS A 764 55.85 -25.20 -2.57
N HIS A 765 56.67 -24.22 -2.20
CA HIS A 765 57.42 -24.21 -0.93
C HIS A 765 56.53 -23.64 0.19
N VAL A 766 56.31 -24.45 1.22
CA VAL A 766 55.51 -24.08 2.39
C VAL A 766 56.39 -24.10 3.63
N PHE A 767 56.50 -22.94 4.30
CA PHE A 767 57.25 -22.78 5.54
C PHE A 767 56.29 -22.71 6.73
N ILE A 768 56.50 -23.55 7.75
CA ILE A 768 55.58 -23.72 8.88
C ILE A 768 56.33 -23.57 10.21
N THR A 769 55.88 -22.65 11.05
CA THR A 769 56.39 -22.52 12.43
C THR A 769 55.60 -23.41 13.39
N GLY A 770 56.26 -23.99 14.40
CA GLY A 770 55.59 -24.90 15.34
C GLY A 770 55.25 -26.28 14.75
N GLY A 771 55.93 -26.70 13.68
CA GLY A 771 55.62 -27.93 12.94
C GLY A 771 56.01 -29.25 13.61
N SER A 772 56.58 -29.23 14.82
CA SER A 772 57.05 -30.44 15.51
C SER A 772 55.94 -31.26 16.20
N SER A 773 54.76 -30.68 16.44
CA SER A 773 53.65 -31.34 17.15
C SER A 773 52.31 -30.62 16.95
N GLY A 774 51.18 -31.26 17.31
CA GLY A 774 49.86 -30.62 17.30
C GLY A 774 49.37 -30.26 15.88
N LEU A 775 48.66 -29.14 15.75
CA LEU A 775 48.08 -28.70 14.47
C LEU A 775 49.14 -28.50 13.38
N GLY A 776 50.28 -27.88 13.71
CA GLY A 776 51.34 -27.59 12.74
C GLY A 776 51.91 -28.84 12.06
N LEU A 777 52.10 -29.94 12.82
CA LEU A 777 52.55 -31.22 12.28
C LEU A 777 51.53 -31.85 11.32
N HIS A 778 50.25 -31.83 11.68
CA HIS A 778 49.19 -32.41 10.85
C HIS A 778 48.94 -31.62 9.57
N VAL A 779 49.06 -30.29 9.63
CA VAL A 779 49.07 -29.43 8.44
C VAL A 779 50.26 -29.78 7.54
N ALA A 780 51.47 -29.94 8.10
CA ALA A 780 52.66 -30.32 7.35
C ALA A 780 52.49 -31.67 6.61
N ILE A 781 51.97 -32.69 7.29
CA ILE A 781 51.70 -34.03 6.71
C ILE A 781 50.72 -33.93 5.54
N LYS A 782 49.59 -33.21 5.70
CA LYS A 782 48.57 -33.09 4.64
C LYS A 782 49.09 -32.31 3.43
N LEU A 783 49.87 -31.25 3.64
CA LEU A 783 50.47 -30.47 2.56
C LEU A 783 51.57 -31.25 1.83
N ALA A 784 52.39 -32.02 2.56
CA ALA A 784 53.39 -32.91 1.96
C ALA A 784 52.73 -34.00 1.09
N LYS A 785 51.62 -34.59 1.56
CA LYS A 785 50.81 -35.55 0.79
C LYS A 785 50.22 -34.93 -0.48
N ALA A 786 49.86 -33.64 -0.43
CA ALA A 786 49.36 -32.87 -1.56
C ALA A 786 50.45 -32.37 -2.53
N GLY A 787 51.74 -32.72 -2.30
CA GLY A 787 52.86 -32.41 -3.21
C GLY A 787 53.67 -31.16 -2.88
N ALA A 788 53.46 -30.54 -1.72
CA ALA A 788 54.22 -29.37 -1.29
C ALA A 788 55.67 -29.73 -0.86
N LYS A 789 56.61 -28.82 -1.11
CA LYS A 789 57.95 -28.82 -0.49
C LYS A 789 57.81 -28.20 0.91
N VAL A 790 57.93 -28.98 1.97
CA VAL A 790 57.62 -28.53 3.34
C VAL A 790 58.88 -28.23 4.14
N SER A 791 58.91 -27.08 4.79
CA SER A 791 59.90 -26.71 5.81
C SER A 791 59.23 -26.47 7.16
N ILE A 792 59.74 -27.09 8.23
CA ILE A 792 59.23 -26.90 9.59
C ILE A 792 60.32 -26.41 10.55
N ILE A 793 59.96 -25.50 11.45
CA ILE A 793 60.85 -25.06 12.55
C ILE A 793 60.18 -25.22 13.91
N ALA A 794 60.98 -25.54 14.92
CA ALA A 794 60.60 -25.60 16.34
C ALA A 794 61.86 -25.60 17.23
N ARG A 795 61.71 -25.42 18.55
CA ARG A 795 62.88 -25.32 19.47
C ARG A 795 63.55 -26.66 19.82
N SER A 796 62.84 -27.78 19.70
CA SER A 796 63.34 -29.09 20.13
C SER A 796 63.77 -29.92 18.93
N THR A 797 65.08 -30.15 18.81
CA THR A 797 65.69 -31.00 17.77
C THR A 797 65.10 -32.41 17.78
N ALA A 798 65.03 -33.05 18.95
CA ALA A 798 64.46 -34.40 19.07
C ALA A 798 63.01 -34.52 18.57
N LYS A 799 62.16 -33.50 18.83
CA LYS A 799 60.77 -33.51 18.32
C LYS A 799 60.71 -33.20 16.83
N LEU A 800 61.62 -32.38 16.31
CA LEU A 800 61.73 -32.12 14.88
C LEU A 800 62.15 -33.37 14.11
N ASP A 801 63.12 -34.14 14.61
CA ASP A 801 63.56 -35.38 13.97
C ASP A 801 62.44 -36.42 13.91
N ALA A 802 61.64 -36.52 14.98
CA ALA A 802 60.46 -37.39 15.02
C ALA A 802 59.34 -36.92 14.06
N ALA A 803 59.13 -35.61 13.95
CA ALA A 803 58.17 -35.02 13.01
C ALA A 803 58.61 -35.20 11.56
N LYS A 804 59.91 -35.02 11.26
CA LYS A 804 60.51 -35.19 9.94
C LYS A 804 60.24 -36.59 9.39
N LYS A 805 60.52 -37.64 10.17
CA LYS A 805 60.25 -39.04 9.79
C LYS A 805 58.78 -39.28 9.43
N LYS A 806 57.83 -38.65 10.15
CA LYS A 806 56.39 -38.79 9.89
C LYS A 806 55.95 -38.06 8.62
N ILE A 807 56.53 -36.90 8.32
CA ILE A 807 56.20 -36.14 7.11
C ILE A 807 56.84 -36.82 5.90
N GLU A 808 58.10 -37.25 5.99
CA GLU A 808 58.80 -37.94 4.90
C GLU A 808 58.15 -39.25 4.49
N ALA A 809 57.45 -39.93 5.42
CA ALA A 809 56.67 -41.13 5.11
C ALA A 809 55.52 -40.89 4.11
N VAL A 810 55.04 -39.65 3.96
CA VAL A 810 53.95 -39.29 3.03
C VAL A 810 54.34 -38.22 2.00
N ALA A 811 55.54 -37.65 2.11
CA ALA A 811 55.99 -36.54 1.29
C ALA A 811 56.49 -37.02 -0.08
N LYS A 812 56.17 -36.25 -1.12
CA LYS A 812 56.73 -36.43 -2.47
C LYS A 812 58.06 -35.68 -2.68
N SER A 813 58.52 -34.93 -1.69
CA SER A 813 59.73 -34.09 -1.75
C SER A 813 60.44 -34.09 -0.39
N PRO A 814 61.78 -33.87 -0.35
CA PRO A 814 62.54 -33.81 0.90
C PRO A 814 61.99 -32.75 1.85
N VAL A 815 62.07 -32.98 3.17
CA VAL A 815 61.55 -32.06 4.20
C VAL A 815 62.70 -31.35 4.90
N PHE A 816 62.65 -30.02 4.95
CA PHE A 816 63.63 -29.22 5.69
C PHE A 816 63.20 -29.02 7.14
N THR A 817 64.12 -29.16 8.08
CA THR A 817 63.88 -28.93 9.50
C THR A 817 65.04 -28.18 10.14
N GLN A 818 64.76 -27.16 10.94
CA GLN A 818 65.80 -26.45 11.70
C GLN A 818 65.30 -26.07 13.09
N SER A 819 66.20 -26.17 14.07
CA SER A 819 65.93 -25.64 15.41
C SER A 819 66.02 -24.12 15.38
N ALA A 820 64.93 -23.44 15.75
CA ALA A 820 64.86 -21.99 15.83
C ALA A 820 63.86 -21.56 16.90
N ASP A 821 64.17 -20.48 17.61
CA ASP A 821 63.23 -19.83 18.53
C ASP A 821 62.54 -18.66 17.83
N VAL A 822 61.21 -18.66 17.84
CA VAL A 822 60.42 -17.64 17.16
C VAL A 822 60.48 -16.28 17.85
N THR A 823 60.88 -16.24 19.13
CA THR A 823 61.08 -14.99 19.87
C THR A 823 62.35 -14.26 19.45
N ASP A 824 63.28 -14.92 18.75
CA ASP A 824 64.50 -14.32 18.22
C ASP A 824 64.40 -14.12 16.70
N PHE A 825 64.38 -12.86 16.27
CA PHE A 825 64.26 -12.50 14.87
C PHE A 825 65.40 -13.03 13.99
N GLU A 826 66.65 -12.97 14.45
CA GLU A 826 67.79 -13.41 13.64
C GLU A 826 67.82 -14.95 13.51
N SER A 827 67.39 -15.67 14.56
CA SER A 827 67.18 -17.13 14.49
C SER A 827 66.17 -17.53 13.40
N VAL A 828 65.02 -16.84 13.35
CA VAL A 828 63.97 -17.10 12.35
C VAL A 828 64.41 -16.73 10.93
N LYS A 829 65.09 -15.58 10.79
CA LYS A 829 65.62 -15.10 9.51
C LYS A 829 66.64 -16.06 8.91
N ASN A 830 67.58 -16.56 9.71
CA ASN A 830 68.55 -17.55 9.28
C ASN A 830 67.89 -18.87 8.88
N ALA A 831 66.85 -19.30 9.60
CA ALA A 831 66.12 -20.53 9.27
C ALA A 831 65.32 -20.43 7.95
N ILE A 832 64.70 -19.28 7.67
CA ILE A 832 64.01 -19.04 6.39
C ILE A 832 64.99 -19.00 5.22
N ALA A 833 66.14 -18.33 5.40
CA ALA A 833 67.20 -18.29 4.38
C ALA A 833 67.73 -19.69 4.05
N ALA A 834 68.01 -20.51 5.08
CA ALA A 834 68.46 -21.89 4.92
C ALA A 834 67.40 -22.78 4.25
N ALA A 835 66.12 -22.63 4.61
CA ALA A 835 65.01 -23.36 3.99
C ALA A 835 64.83 -23.02 2.51
N ASN A 836 64.89 -21.73 2.16
CA ASN A 836 64.79 -21.28 0.77
C ASN A 836 65.96 -21.80 -0.08
N ALA A 837 67.18 -21.79 0.48
CA ALA A 837 68.38 -22.34 -0.16
C ALA A 837 68.26 -23.86 -0.37
N PHE A 838 67.80 -24.60 0.64
CA PHE A 838 67.62 -26.06 0.58
C PHE A 838 66.64 -26.48 -0.52
N HIS A 839 65.50 -25.79 -0.65
CA HIS A 839 64.50 -26.11 -1.68
C HIS A 839 64.77 -25.47 -3.04
N GLN A 840 65.79 -24.60 -3.14
CA GLN A 840 66.12 -23.74 -4.28
C GLN A 840 64.90 -22.97 -4.78
N ARG A 841 64.07 -22.51 -3.84
CA ARG A 841 62.80 -21.85 -4.14
C ARG A 841 62.46 -20.91 -2.98
N PRO A 842 61.99 -19.68 -3.25
CA PRO A 842 61.48 -18.80 -2.20
C PRO A 842 60.20 -19.40 -1.59
N THR A 843 59.96 -19.10 -0.32
CA THR A 843 58.75 -19.50 0.39
C THR A 843 57.51 -18.95 -0.33
N ASP A 844 56.67 -19.82 -0.91
CA ASP A 844 55.43 -19.41 -1.58
C ASP A 844 54.30 -19.23 -0.57
N LYS A 845 54.28 -20.08 0.47
CA LYS A 845 53.25 -20.06 1.51
C LYS A 845 53.87 -20.09 2.90
N LEU A 846 53.46 -19.16 3.75
CA LEU A 846 53.92 -19.06 5.13
C LEU A 846 52.78 -19.41 6.08
N ILE A 847 52.98 -20.38 6.98
CA ILE A 847 52.01 -20.77 8.01
C ILE A 847 52.61 -20.53 9.40
N CYS A 848 52.12 -19.49 10.09
CA CYS A 848 52.52 -19.17 11.44
C CYS A 848 51.64 -19.95 12.44
N CYS A 849 52.13 -21.11 12.92
CA CYS A 849 51.38 -22.00 13.81
C CYS A 849 52.03 -22.17 15.20
N ALA A 850 53.18 -21.52 15.45
CA ALA A 850 53.79 -21.50 16.77
C ALA A 850 52.91 -20.72 17.77
N GLY A 851 52.57 -21.36 18.90
CA GLY A 851 51.83 -20.71 19.97
C GLY A 851 51.80 -21.54 21.25
N LEU A 852 51.58 -20.87 22.38
CA LEU A 852 51.44 -21.46 23.72
C LEU A 852 50.22 -20.88 24.42
N ALA A 853 49.60 -21.63 25.34
CA ALA A 853 48.57 -21.14 26.26
C ALA A 853 48.92 -21.55 27.70
N THR A 854 48.71 -20.67 28.66
CA THR A 854 48.99 -20.93 30.09
C THR A 854 47.86 -20.35 30.92
N PRO A 855 46.77 -21.09 31.16
CA PRO A 855 45.56 -20.55 31.78
C PRO A 855 45.77 -20.27 33.28
N GLY A 856 45.06 -19.28 33.81
CA GLY A 856 45.08 -18.91 35.24
C GLY A 856 44.29 -17.63 35.52
N TYR A 857 43.93 -17.40 36.78
CA TYR A 857 43.26 -16.16 37.16
C TYR A 857 44.21 -14.97 37.02
N PHE A 858 43.67 -13.85 36.58
CA PHE A 858 44.46 -12.64 36.38
C PHE A 858 45.18 -12.18 37.66
N ALA A 859 44.51 -12.28 38.82
CA ALA A 859 45.08 -11.88 40.11
C ALA A 859 46.25 -12.78 40.55
N ASP A 860 46.26 -14.04 40.11
CA ASP A 860 47.25 -15.05 40.55
C ASP A 860 48.41 -15.20 39.56
N GLN A 861 48.39 -14.44 38.45
CA GLN A 861 49.36 -14.56 37.38
C GLN A 861 50.40 -13.44 37.41
N ASP A 862 51.66 -13.86 37.39
CA ASP A 862 52.78 -12.95 37.25
C ASP A 862 52.84 -12.32 35.85
N VAL A 863 53.29 -11.06 35.79
CA VAL A 863 53.36 -10.27 34.55
C VAL A 863 54.31 -10.91 33.52
N SER A 864 55.33 -11.67 33.95
CA SER A 864 56.22 -12.40 33.04
C SER A 864 55.49 -13.40 32.14
N VAL A 865 54.34 -13.94 32.57
CA VAL A 865 53.50 -14.84 31.76
C VAL A 865 52.87 -14.08 30.59
N PHE A 866 52.53 -12.81 30.77
CA PHE A 866 51.96 -11.95 29.72
C PHE A 866 53.01 -11.59 28.66
N HIS A 867 54.22 -11.21 29.09
CA HIS A 867 55.34 -10.95 28.18
C HIS A 867 55.64 -12.18 27.33
N LYS A 868 55.84 -13.33 27.97
CA LYS A 868 56.11 -14.60 27.28
C LYS A 868 55.02 -14.97 26.27
N MET A 869 53.75 -14.66 26.57
CA MET A 869 52.62 -14.95 25.69
C MET A 869 52.63 -14.08 24.44
N ILE A 870 52.92 -12.79 24.59
CA ILE A 870 53.02 -11.83 23.51
C ILE A 870 54.25 -12.11 22.64
N ASP A 871 55.39 -12.40 23.26
CA ASP A 871 56.65 -12.68 22.55
C ASP A 871 56.51 -13.90 21.63
N ILE A 872 55.88 -14.97 22.12
CA ILE A 872 55.73 -16.21 21.34
C ILE A 872 54.59 -16.09 20.32
N ASN A 873 53.37 -15.73 20.76
CA ASN A 873 52.19 -15.83 19.89
C ASN A 873 52.09 -14.64 18.92
N TYR A 874 52.44 -13.43 19.35
CA TYR A 874 52.35 -12.23 18.51
C TYR A 874 53.68 -11.92 17.82
N PHE A 875 54.74 -11.63 18.59
CA PHE A 875 56.04 -11.27 18.00
C PHE A 875 56.65 -12.42 17.20
N GLY A 876 56.45 -13.68 17.62
CA GLY A 876 56.85 -14.85 16.83
C GLY A 876 56.27 -14.86 15.41
N ALA A 877 55.00 -14.48 15.23
CA ALA A 877 54.40 -14.34 13.91
C ALA A 877 54.95 -13.11 13.16
N VAL A 878 55.15 -11.98 13.85
CA VAL A 878 55.74 -10.76 13.27
C VAL A 878 57.15 -11.02 12.74
N HIS A 879 58.01 -11.66 13.54
CA HIS A 879 59.38 -12.03 13.14
C HIS A 879 59.37 -12.92 11.91
N THR A 880 58.52 -13.94 11.91
CA THR A 880 58.39 -14.88 10.79
C THR A 880 57.94 -14.18 9.51
N ILE A 881 56.92 -13.33 9.58
CA ILE A 881 56.43 -12.56 8.42
C ILE A 881 57.51 -11.59 7.93
N LYS A 882 58.12 -10.80 8.82
CA LYS A 882 59.14 -9.83 8.45
C LYS A 882 60.38 -10.47 7.81
N ALA A 883 60.74 -11.67 8.24
CA ALA A 883 61.86 -12.41 7.66
C ALA A 883 61.54 -13.00 6.26
N ALA A 884 60.33 -13.51 6.04
CA ALA A 884 59.94 -14.10 4.75
C ALA A 884 59.54 -13.05 3.69
N LEU A 885 58.93 -11.94 4.11
CA LEU A 885 58.25 -11.00 3.24
C LEU A 885 59.12 -10.36 2.14
N PRO A 886 60.38 -9.92 2.39
CA PRO A 886 61.22 -9.34 1.34
C PRO A 886 61.42 -10.29 0.16
N VAL A 887 61.73 -11.56 0.46
CA VAL A 887 61.95 -12.60 -0.55
C VAL A 887 60.64 -12.94 -1.28
N MET A 888 59.50 -12.91 -0.58
CA MET A 888 58.18 -13.14 -1.20
C MET A 888 57.80 -12.02 -2.18
N ILE A 889 58.10 -10.76 -1.84
CA ILE A 889 57.85 -9.60 -2.70
C ILE A 889 58.75 -9.66 -3.94
N ASP A 890 60.05 -9.90 -3.76
CA ASP A 890 61.02 -9.97 -4.87
C ASP A 890 60.71 -11.11 -5.84
N ALA A 891 60.20 -12.24 -5.34
CA ALA A 891 59.82 -13.38 -6.16
C ALA A 891 58.61 -13.10 -7.09
N LYS A 892 57.82 -12.04 -6.85
CA LYS A 892 56.61 -11.64 -7.61
C LYS A 892 55.59 -12.77 -7.87
N ASN A 893 55.64 -13.84 -7.07
CA ASN A 893 54.71 -14.97 -7.16
C ASN A 893 53.44 -14.67 -6.33
N LYS A 894 52.33 -15.35 -6.64
CA LYS A 894 51.10 -15.31 -5.82
C LYS A 894 51.35 -15.96 -4.45
N GLY A 895 51.87 -15.18 -3.50
CA GLY A 895 52.21 -15.63 -2.15
C GLY A 895 51.00 -15.71 -1.22
N GLU A 896 51.08 -16.55 -0.19
CA GLU A 896 50.02 -16.63 0.83
C GLU A 896 50.59 -16.73 2.25
N ILE A 897 50.07 -15.91 3.16
CA ILE A 897 50.43 -15.90 4.58
C ILE A 897 49.20 -16.34 5.38
N VAL A 898 49.37 -17.37 6.20
CA VAL A 898 48.34 -17.94 7.07
C VAL A 898 48.76 -17.77 8.52
N LEU A 899 47.98 -17.01 9.27
CA LEU A 899 48.13 -16.82 10.71
C LEU A 899 47.20 -17.78 11.46
N VAL A 900 47.74 -18.64 12.31
CA VAL A 900 46.92 -19.50 13.18
C VAL A 900 46.76 -18.79 14.52
N ALA A 901 45.54 -18.37 14.82
CA ALA A 901 45.19 -17.78 16.11
C ALA A 901 44.42 -18.81 16.94
N SER A 902 43.33 -18.39 17.59
CA SER A 902 42.44 -19.23 18.36
C SER A 902 41.01 -18.70 18.23
N GLY A 903 39.99 -19.53 18.48
CA GLY A 903 38.64 -19.03 18.74
C GLY A 903 38.61 -17.93 19.82
N LEU A 904 39.59 -17.93 20.74
CA LEU A 904 39.79 -16.89 21.73
C LEU A 904 40.29 -15.53 21.18
N ALA A 905 40.55 -15.42 19.88
CA ALA A 905 40.74 -14.15 19.16
C ALA A 905 39.41 -13.47 18.80
N MET A 906 38.29 -14.19 18.91
CA MET A 906 36.94 -13.70 18.64
C MET A 906 36.16 -13.42 19.93
N CYS A 907 36.53 -14.08 21.03
CA CYS A 907 35.93 -13.94 22.35
C CYS A 907 36.91 -14.31 23.46
N SER A 908 36.66 -13.91 24.71
CA SER A 908 37.58 -14.18 25.81
C SER A 908 36.88 -14.90 26.96
N PHE A 909 37.57 -15.85 27.59
CA PHE A 909 37.10 -16.57 28.78
C PHE A 909 37.95 -16.22 30.00
N ILE A 910 37.41 -16.46 31.20
CA ILE A 910 38.21 -16.46 32.44
C ILE A 910 39.34 -17.47 32.27
N GLY A 911 40.49 -17.18 32.87
CA GLY A 911 41.67 -18.02 32.73
C GLY A 911 42.61 -17.64 31.58
N TYR A 912 42.18 -16.90 30.57
CA TYR A 912 42.95 -16.71 29.32
C TYR A 912 43.35 -15.26 29.00
N THR A 913 43.39 -14.35 29.97
CA THR A 913 43.59 -12.90 29.72
C THR A 913 44.80 -12.60 28.81
N GLN A 914 45.97 -13.10 29.17
CA GLN A 914 47.24 -13.12 28.44
C GLN A 914 47.14 -13.77 27.05
N TYR A 915 46.52 -14.95 26.95
CA TYR A 915 46.45 -15.73 25.70
C TYR A 915 45.49 -15.11 24.69
N ALA A 916 44.33 -14.64 25.16
CA ALA A 916 43.35 -13.93 24.35
C ALA A 916 43.96 -12.62 23.86
N GLY A 917 44.61 -11.83 24.73
CA GLY A 917 45.27 -10.58 24.34
C GLY A 917 46.24 -10.74 23.15
N ALA A 918 47.12 -11.74 23.21
CA ALA A 918 48.05 -12.03 22.12
C ALA A 918 47.35 -12.47 20.82
N ASN A 919 46.27 -13.26 20.92
CA ASN A 919 45.51 -13.73 19.76
C ASN A 919 44.62 -12.64 19.12
N PHE A 920 44.13 -11.68 19.91
CA PHE A 920 43.47 -10.46 19.40
C PHE A 920 44.48 -9.58 18.64
N ALA A 921 45.70 -9.46 19.13
CA ALA A 921 46.77 -8.74 18.44
C ALA A 921 47.10 -9.37 17.07
N LEU A 922 47.14 -10.70 16.97
CA LEU A 922 47.29 -11.42 15.70
C LEU A 922 46.16 -11.11 14.70
N ARG A 923 44.92 -10.96 15.16
CA ARG A 923 43.79 -10.58 14.31
C ARG A 923 43.94 -9.15 13.76
N GLY A 924 44.39 -8.22 14.60
CA GLY A 924 44.71 -6.85 14.17
C GLY A 924 45.81 -6.83 13.11
N LEU A 925 46.88 -7.59 13.34
CA LEU A 925 47.99 -7.76 12.39
C LEU A 925 47.51 -8.31 11.05
N ALA A 926 46.71 -9.39 11.05
CA ALA A 926 46.19 -10.01 9.84
C ALA A 926 45.34 -9.04 9.00
N SER A 927 44.49 -8.25 9.66
CA SER A 927 43.57 -7.33 8.99
C SER A 927 44.32 -6.18 8.30
N THR A 928 45.37 -5.67 8.95
CA THR A 928 46.20 -4.59 8.42
C THR A 928 47.07 -5.08 7.26
N LEU A 929 47.77 -6.20 7.44
CA LEU A 929 48.63 -6.79 6.41
C LEU A 929 47.84 -7.20 5.16
N ARG A 930 46.57 -7.61 5.29
CA ARG A 930 45.73 -7.93 4.13
C ARG A 930 45.55 -6.74 3.18
N ASN A 931 45.46 -5.53 3.73
CA ASN A 931 45.32 -4.32 2.93
C ASN A 931 46.66 -3.91 2.32
N GLU A 932 47.73 -3.96 3.12
CA GLU A 932 49.08 -3.56 2.69
C GLU A 932 49.65 -4.50 1.63
N LEU A 933 49.53 -5.81 1.82
CA LEU A 933 50.15 -6.82 0.95
C LEU A 933 49.36 -7.12 -0.33
N LYS A 934 48.16 -6.54 -0.46
CA LYS A 934 47.37 -6.60 -1.70
C LYS A 934 48.10 -5.96 -2.88
N LEU A 935 48.92 -4.93 -2.61
CA LEU A 935 49.76 -4.26 -3.61
C LEU A 935 50.79 -5.19 -4.25
N TYR A 936 51.21 -6.23 -3.51
CA TYR A 936 52.24 -7.18 -3.93
C TYR A 936 51.66 -8.54 -4.34
N ASN A 937 50.32 -8.64 -4.49
CA ASN A 937 49.63 -9.88 -4.85
C ASN A 937 49.86 -11.04 -3.84
N ILE A 938 50.05 -10.70 -2.56
CA ILE A 938 50.21 -11.65 -1.46
C ILE A 938 48.92 -11.67 -0.63
N ARG A 939 48.34 -12.86 -0.47
CA ARG A 939 47.09 -13.07 0.27
C ARG A 939 47.36 -13.30 1.76
N VAL A 940 46.57 -12.70 2.64
CA VAL A 940 46.69 -12.89 4.11
C VAL A 940 45.40 -13.50 4.67
N SER A 941 45.53 -14.69 5.23
CA SER A 941 44.45 -15.50 5.81
C SER A 941 44.70 -15.72 7.31
N ILE A 942 43.62 -15.78 8.10
CA ILE A 942 43.72 -16.07 9.54
C ILE A 942 42.77 -17.21 9.89
N PHE A 943 43.26 -18.19 10.65
CA PHE A 943 42.52 -19.38 11.05
C PHE A 943 42.24 -19.34 12.57
N PHE A 944 41.00 -19.64 12.95
CA PHE A 944 40.52 -19.61 14.33
C PHE A 944 40.13 -21.02 14.81
N PRO A 945 41.10 -21.87 15.18
CA PRO A 945 40.80 -23.19 15.71
C PRO A 945 40.08 -23.11 17.06
N GLY A 946 39.11 -24.00 17.26
CA GLY A 946 38.55 -24.29 18.59
C GLY A 946 39.49 -25.17 19.43
N ASN A 947 38.95 -25.85 20.44
CA ASN A 947 39.74 -26.79 21.24
C ASN A 947 40.30 -27.91 20.36
N VAL A 948 41.63 -28.02 20.26
CA VAL A 948 42.31 -29.09 19.51
C VAL A 948 42.93 -30.07 20.48
N ALA A 949 42.57 -31.35 20.38
CA ALA A 949 43.07 -32.44 21.23
C ALA A 949 44.58 -32.67 21.00
N SER A 950 45.41 -31.87 21.67
CA SER A 950 46.86 -31.86 21.54
C SER A 950 47.52 -32.04 22.92
N LEU A 951 48.81 -32.39 22.93
CA LEU A 951 49.59 -32.48 24.17
C LEU A 951 49.62 -31.14 24.94
N GLY A 952 49.61 -30.02 24.22
CA GLY A 952 49.49 -28.68 24.82
C GLY A 952 48.16 -28.48 25.53
N PHE A 953 47.05 -28.85 24.88
CA PHE A 953 45.71 -28.78 25.47
C PHE A 953 45.54 -29.67 26.71
N GLY A 954 46.19 -30.83 26.74
CA GLY A 954 46.23 -31.70 27.93
C GLY A 954 46.95 -31.06 29.12
N ALA A 955 48.07 -30.37 28.90
CA ALA A 955 48.79 -29.64 29.94
C ALA A 955 48.00 -28.40 30.41
N GLU A 956 47.38 -27.69 29.47
CA GLU A 956 46.49 -26.56 29.70
C GLU A 956 45.34 -26.95 30.64
N ASN A 957 44.61 -28.04 30.34
CA ASN A 957 43.48 -28.54 31.14
C ASN A 957 43.82 -28.82 32.61
N LYS A 958 45.07 -29.10 32.97
CA LYS A 958 45.48 -29.31 34.37
C LYS A 958 45.43 -28.02 35.18
N MET A 959 45.78 -26.89 34.55
CA MET A 959 45.89 -25.58 35.20
C MET A 959 44.64 -24.70 35.04
N LYS A 960 43.67 -25.11 34.20
CA LYS A 960 42.44 -24.34 33.96
C LYS A 960 41.63 -24.14 35.25
N PRO A 961 41.18 -22.90 35.53
CA PRO A 961 40.18 -22.63 36.56
C PRO A 961 38.89 -23.44 36.33
N ILE A 962 38.18 -23.78 37.41
CA ILE A 962 37.00 -24.67 37.37
C ILE A 962 35.87 -24.09 36.50
N GLU A 963 35.65 -22.79 36.60
CA GLU A 963 34.69 -22.01 35.82
C GLU A 963 35.03 -22.06 34.33
N THR A 964 36.32 -22.07 33.99
CA THR A 964 36.81 -22.20 32.61
C THR A 964 36.48 -23.58 32.05
N LYS A 965 36.67 -24.63 32.87
CA LYS A 965 36.31 -26.02 32.51
C LYS A 965 34.80 -26.18 32.31
N LEU A 966 33.99 -25.53 33.13
CA LEU A 966 32.52 -25.54 33.00
C LEU A 966 32.04 -24.85 31.72
N ILE A 967 32.67 -23.73 31.32
CA ILE A 967 32.35 -23.02 30.07
C ILE A 967 32.75 -23.86 28.86
N GLU A 968 33.97 -24.42 28.85
CA GLU A 968 34.47 -25.23 27.73
C GLU A 968 33.84 -26.61 27.63
N GLY A 969 33.35 -27.19 28.72
CA GLY A 969 32.76 -28.54 28.78
C GLY A 969 31.53 -28.75 27.88
N THR A 970 31.01 -27.68 27.27
CA THR A 970 29.92 -27.72 26.27
C THR A 970 30.40 -28.00 24.84
N SER A 971 31.70 -27.95 24.56
CA SER A 971 32.28 -28.15 23.23
C SER A 971 33.38 -29.23 23.23
N PRO A 972 33.18 -30.38 22.56
CA PRO A 972 34.20 -31.43 22.50
C PRO A 972 35.43 -30.97 21.70
N PRO A 973 36.65 -31.34 22.12
CA PRO A 973 37.86 -31.01 21.37
C PRO A 973 37.88 -31.74 20.02
N VAL A 974 38.30 -31.04 18.99
CA VAL A 974 38.46 -31.55 17.62
C VAL A 974 39.84 -32.20 17.49
N SER A 975 39.96 -33.24 16.67
CA SER A 975 41.26 -33.85 16.39
C SER A 975 42.17 -32.86 15.62
N PRO A 976 43.49 -32.89 15.83
CA PRO A 976 44.44 -32.09 15.05
C PRO A 976 44.27 -32.28 13.54
N ASP A 977 43.88 -33.49 13.11
CA ASP A 977 43.70 -33.84 11.71
C ASP A 977 42.46 -33.19 11.08
N ALA A 978 41.34 -33.17 11.79
CA ALA A 978 40.12 -32.49 11.34
C ALA A 978 40.28 -30.96 11.36
N ALA A 979 41.02 -30.42 12.33
CA ALA A 979 41.36 -29.00 12.36
C ALA A 979 42.28 -28.60 11.19
N ALA A 980 43.27 -29.43 10.85
CA ALA A 980 44.15 -29.22 9.70
C ALA A 980 43.37 -29.27 8.37
N GLU A 981 42.41 -30.18 8.25
CA GLU A 981 41.53 -30.26 7.07
C GLU A 981 40.64 -29.04 6.91
N ALA A 982 40.07 -28.54 8.01
CA ALA A 982 39.29 -27.32 8.01
C ALA A 982 40.12 -26.08 7.61
N LEU A 983 41.36 -25.98 8.09
CA LEU A 983 42.29 -24.93 7.69
C LEU A 983 42.54 -24.97 6.18
N ILE A 984 42.90 -26.14 5.64
CA ILE A 984 43.20 -26.30 4.20
C ILE A 984 41.96 -26.01 3.34
N ALA A 985 40.78 -26.45 3.76
CA ALA A 985 39.53 -26.18 3.06
C ALA A 985 39.22 -24.67 2.98
N GLY A 986 39.46 -23.92 4.07
CA GLY A 986 39.24 -22.48 4.13
C GLY A 986 40.18 -21.65 3.25
N LEU A 987 41.27 -22.24 2.74
CA LEU A 987 42.25 -21.58 1.86
C LEU A 987 41.99 -21.83 0.36
N SER A 988 40.92 -22.56 0.00
CA SER A 988 40.56 -22.84 -1.39
C SER A 988 39.86 -21.66 -2.10
N ASP A 989 40.12 -21.47 -3.39
CA ASP A 989 39.48 -20.42 -4.20
C ASP A 989 38.01 -20.79 -4.52
N ALA A 990 37.11 -19.79 -4.55
CA ALA A 990 35.67 -20.00 -4.72
C ALA A 990 35.30 -20.37 -6.17
N LYS A 991 34.60 -21.50 -6.34
CA LYS A 991 33.90 -21.88 -7.59
C LYS A 991 32.40 -21.67 -7.41
N TYR A 992 31.74 -21.01 -8.36
CA TYR A 992 30.29 -20.86 -8.39
C TYR A 992 29.67 -21.91 -9.32
N GLN A 993 28.42 -22.32 -9.06
CA GLN A 993 27.74 -23.32 -9.89
C GLN A 993 26.34 -22.86 -10.24
N ILE A 994 25.97 -22.98 -11.52
CA ILE A 994 24.64 -22.65 -12.04
C ILE A 994 24.06 -23.83 -12.82
N VAL A 995 22.73 -23.95 -12.82
CA VAL A 995 22.00 -24.96 -13.59
C VAL A 995 21.03 -24.29 -14.55
N LEU A 996 21.13 -24.60 -15.83
CA LEU A 996 20.29 -24.11 -16.91
C LEU A 996 19.40 -25.25 -17.42
N ILE A 997 18.11 -24.99 -17.62
CA ILE A 997 17.15 -26.00 -18.07
C ILE A 997 16.24 -25.40 -19.13
N ARG A 998 16.18 -26.04 -20.30
CA ARG A 998 15.18 -25.72 -21.31
C ARG A 998 13.85 -26.35 -20.91
N HIS A 999 12.74 -25.61 -21.06
CA HIS A 999 11.41 -26.16 -20.82
C HIS A 999 11.17 -27.48 -21.55
N GLY A 1000 10.32 -28.33 -20.96
CA GLY A 1000 9.87 -29.58 -21.59
C GLY A 1000 9.11 -29.33 -22.89
N GLU A 1001 8.91 -30.37 -23.69
CA GLU A 1001 8.18 -30.27 -24.95
C GLU A 1001 6.81 -29.57 -24.80
N SER A 1002 6.49 -28.63 -25.69
CA SER A 1002 5.22 -27.89 -25.68
C SER A 1002 4.20 -28.51 -26.64
N GLN A 1003 2.90 -28.26 -26.43
CA GLN A 1003 1.85 -28.78 -27.31
C GLN A 1003 2.07 -28.39 -28.78
N TRP A 1004 2.51 -27.16 -29.05
CA TRP A 1004 2.78 -26.68 -30.41
C TRP A 1004 4.10 -27.20 -31.02
N ASN A 1005 4.98 -27.80 -30.21
CA ASN A 1005 6.09 -28.59 -30.77
C ASN A 1005 5.54 -29.86 -31.43
N VAL A 1006 4.57 -30.51 -30.79
CA VAL A 1006 3.85 -31.68 -31.34
C VAL A 1006 3.04 -31.28 -32.58
N ASP A 1007 2.32 -30.17 -32.51
CA ASP A 1007 1.49 -29.67 -33.63
C ASP A 1007 2.33 -29.02 -34.77
N ASN A 1008 3.66 -29.04 -34.66
CA ASN A 1008 4.62 -28.46 -35.60
C ASN A 1008 4.38 -26.98 -35.97
N ARG A 1009 4.04 -26.13 -35.00
CA ARG A 1009 3.81 -24.68 -35.20
C ARG A 1009 4.95 -23.81 -34.66
N PHE A 1010 5.07 -22.58 -35.14
CA PHE A 1010 5.97 -21.57 -34.55
C PHE A 1010 5.37 -21.01 -33.26
N THR A 1011 6.08 -21.17 -32.13
CA THR A 1011 5.57 -20.85 -30.78
C THR A 1011 5.84 -19.43 -30.34
N GLY A 1012 7.11 -19.00 -30.34
CA GLY A 1012 7.51 -17.67 -29.91
C GLY A 1012 7.06 -17.31 -28.50
N TRP A 1013 6.54 -16.10 -28.33
CA TRP A 1013 6.04 -15.58 -27.04
C TRP A 1013 4.61 -16.05 -26.72
N HIS A 1014 3.94 -16.77 -27.64
CA HIS A 1014 2.62 -17.28 -27.39
C HIS A 1014 2.63 -18.33 -26.26
N ASP A 1015 1.57 -18.35 -25.46
CA ASP A 1015 1.56 -19.00 -24.15
C ASP A 1015 0.97 -20.42 -24.19
N VAL A 1016 1.77 -21.32 -24.73
CA VAL A 1016 1.40 -22.73 -24.97
C VAL A 1016 1.74 -23.59 -23.74
N PRO A 1017 0.87 -24.54 -23.34
CA PRO A 1017 1.17 -25.51 -22.27
C PRO A 1017 2.21 -26.58 -22.69
N LEU A 1018 2.70 -27.33 -21.71
CA LEU A 1018 3.52 -28.54 -21.94
C LEU A 1018 2.68 -29.66 -22.55
N SER A 1019 3.28 -30.51 -23.37
CA SER A 1019 2.69 -31.78 -23.80
C SER A 1019 2.76 -32.82 -22.66
N ALA A 1020 2.03 -33.93 -22.78
CA ALA A 1020 2.15 -35.04 -21.82
C ALA A 1020 3.59 -35.58 -21.73
N THR A 1021 4.33 -35.56 -22.84
CA THR A 1021 5.77 -35.89 -22.87
C THR A 1021 6.59 -34.83 -22.13
N GLY A 1022 6.31 -33.54 -22.37
CA GLY A 1022 7.02 -32.44 -21.70
C GLY A 1022 6.80 -32.37 -20.19
N GLU A 1023 5.63 -32.80 -19.70
CA GLU A 1023 5.39 -32.95 -18.25
C GLU A 1023 6.27 -34.08 -17.67
N LYS A 1024 6.33 -35.25 -18.32
CA LYS A 1024 7.24 -36.34 -17.90
C LYS A 1024 8.70 -35.90 -17.89
N GLU A 1025 9.18 -35.25 -18.97
CA GLU A 1025 10.55 -34.71 -19.05
C GLU A 1025 10.89 -33.79 -17.87
N SER A 1026 9.95 -32.94 -17.44
CA SER A 1026 10.18 -32.03 -16.33
C SER A 1026 10.23 -32.71 -14.96
N HIS A 1027 9.43 -33.76 -14.72
CA HIS A 1027 9.52 -34.56 -13.51
C HIS A 1027 10.83 -35.38 -13.47
N ASP A 1028 11.21 -35.96 -14.60
CA ASP A 1028 12.46 -36.73 -14.71
C ASP A 1028 13.68 -35.84 -14.48
N ALA A 1029 13.67 -34.59 -14.97
CA ALA A 1029 14.71 -33.60 -14.69
C ALA A 1029 14.86 -33.32 -13.18
N GLY A 1030 13.74 -33.24 -12.46
CA GLY A 1030 13.72 -33.07 -11.00
C GLY A 1030 14.31 -34.26 -10.26
N LYS A 1031 13.98 -35.49 -10.69
CA LYS A 1031 14.56 -36.74 -10.14
C LYS A 1031 16.06 -36.81 -10.37
N VAL A 1032 16.52 -36.53 -11.59
CA VAL A 1032 17.95 -36.54 -11.94
C VAL A 1032 18.74 -35.53 -11.10
N LEU A 1033 18.20 -34.32 -10.89
CA LEU A 1033 18.85 -33.31 -10.04
C LEU A 1033 18.88 -33.71 -8.57
N LYS A 1034 17.83 -34.36 -8.07
CA LYS A 1034 17.75 -34.89 -6.71
C LYS A 1034 18.74 -36.03 -6.48
N GLU A 1035 18.81 -36.99 -7.40
CA GLU A 1035 19.76 -38.10 -7.36
C GLU A 1035 21.22 -37.62 -7.44
N ALA A 1036 21.48 -36.60 -8.26
CA ALA A 1036 22.79 -35.97 -8.36
C ALA A 1036 23.14 -35.05 -7.15
N GLY A 1037 22.24 -34.93 -6.16
CA GLY A 1037 22.49 -34.19 -4.92
C GLY A 1037 22.51 -32.66 -5.07
N PHE A 1038 21.85 -32.11 -6.09
CA PHE A 1038 21.76 -30.67 -6.28
C PHE A 1038 20.79 -30.03 -5.28
N HIS A 1039 21.13 -28.79 -4.90
CA HIS A 1039 20.38 -27.99 -3.94
C HIS A 1039 20.36 -26.55 -4.44
N PHE A 1040 19.19 -25.92 -4.44
CA PHE A 1040 19.00 -24.55 -4.94
C PHE A 1040 18.44 -23.65 -3.84
N ASP A 1041 18.92 -22.40 -3.83
CA ASP A 1041 18.47 -21.35 -2.91
C ASP A 1041 17.55 -20.36 -3.64
N MET A 1042 17.62 -20.29 -4.97
CA MET A 1042 16.85 -19.36 -5.78
C MET A 1042 16.66 -19.87 -7.22
N ALA A 1043 15.51 -19.54 -7.81
CA ALA A 1043 15.19 -19.93 -9.18
C ALA A 1043 14.78 -18.72 -10.05
N TYR A 1044 15.14 -18.78 -11.33
CA TYR A 1044 14.70 -17.82 -12.35
C TYR A 1044 13.94 -18.53 -13.46
N THR A 1045 12.85 -17.91 -13.93
CA THR A 1045 12.10 -18.43 -15.08
C THR A 1045 11.48 -17.32 -15.93
N SER A 1046 11.01 -17.67 -17.12
CA SER A 1046 10.24 -16.77 -17.99
C SER A 1046 8.81 -16.55 -17.46
N VAL A 1047 8.04 -15.67 -18.11
CA VAL A 1047 6.60 -15.49 -17.78
C VAL A 1047 5.68 -16.47 -18.54
N LEU A 1048 6.23 -17.37 -19.37
CA LEU A 1048 5.46 -18.29 -20.19
C LEU A 1048 5.17 -19.61 -19.45
N LYS A 1049 3.92 -20.10 -19.54
CA LYS A 1049 3.40 -21.24 -18.77
C LYS A 1049 4.28 -22.49 -18.86
N ARG A 1050 4.82 -22.80 -20.05
CA ARG A 1050 5.69 -23.97 -20.26
C ARG A 1050 6.97 -23.95 -19.40
N ALA A 1051 7.66 -22.80 -19.31
CA ALA A 1051 8.87 -22.71 -18.50
C ALA A 1051 8.56 -22.65 -16.99
N ILE A 1052 7.44 -22.02 -16.61
CA ILE A 1052 6.96 -21.98 -15.23
C ILE A 1052 6.60 -23.41 -14.76
N LYS A 1053 5.80 -24.14 -15.54
CA LYS A 1053 5.44 -25.53 -15.23
C LYS A 1053 6.66 -26.44 -15.15
N THR A 1054 7.61 -26.34 -16.10
CA THR A 1054 8.84 -27.13 -16.02
C THR A 1054 9.61 -26.86 -14.73
N LEU A 1055 9.74 -25.59 -14.31
CA LEU A 1055 10.41 -25.27 -13.06
C LEU A 1055 9.65 -25.80 -11.84
N TRP A 1056 8.32 -25.64 -11.81
CA TRP A 1056 7.49 -26.11 -10.71
C TRP A 1056 7.57 -27.62 -10.53
N ASN A 1057 7.46 -28.40 -11.61
CA ASN A 1057 7.56 -29.86 -11.55
C ASN A 1057 8.94 -30.31 -11.03
N ILE A 1058 10.02 -29.61 -11.43
CA ILE A 1058 11.38 -29.86 -10.92
C ILE A 1058 11.46 -29.57 -9.42
N LEU A 1059 10.95 -28.42 -8.98
CA LEU A 1059 10.99 -28.02 -7.57
C LEU A 1059 10.09 -28.90 -6.70
N GLU A 1060 8.99 -29.42 -7.24
CA GLU A 1060 8.11 -30.37 -6.57
C GLU A 1060 8.84 -31.72 -6.34
N GLU A 1061 9.45 -32.29 -7.37
CA GLU A 1061 10.21 -33.55 -7.26
C GLU A 1061 11.42 -33.43 -6.31
N MET A 1062 12.08 -32.28 -6.33
CA MET A 1062 13.19 -31.98 -5.43
C MET A 1062 12.75 -31.66 -3.99
N ASP A 1063 11.44 -31.56 -3.74
CA ASP A 1063 10.85 -31.08 -2.48
C ASP A 1063 11.45 -29.74 -2.05
N ARG A 1064 11.37 -28.73 -2.93
CA ARG A 1064 11.92 -27.37 -2.76
C ARG A 1064 11.02 -26.27 -3.33
N MET A 1065 9.70 -26.44 -3.30
CA MET A 1065 8.76 -25.44 -3.82
C MET A 1065 8.77 -24.08 -3.08
N TRP A 1066 9.33 -24.02 -1.87
CA TRP A 1066 9.39 -22.78 -1.08
C TRP A 1066 10.48 -21.80 -1.51
N ILE A 1067 11.40 -22.21 -2.41
CA ILE A 1067 12.50 -21.32 -2.80
C ILE A 1067 11.97 -20.14 -3.63
N PRO A 1068 12.52 -18.94 -3.47
CA PRO A 1068 12.07 -17.77 -4.21
C PRO A 1068 12.26 -17.95 -5.72
N VAL A 1069 11.18 -17.73 -6.48
CA VAL A 1069 11.14 -17.81 -7.94
C VAL A 1069 10.93 -16.42 -8.55
N VAL A 1070 11.92 -15.93 -9.29
CA VAL A 1070 11.84 -14.64 -10.00
C VAL A 1070 11.46 -14.88 -11.46
N ARG A 1071 10.37 -14.23 -11.90
CA ARG A 1071 9.85 -14.34 -13.27
C ARG A 1071 10.18 -13.07 -14.05
N SER A 1072 10.68 -13.21 -15.28
CA SER A 1072 11.00 -12.06 -16.13
C SER A 1072 10.73 -12.34 -17.60
N TRP A 1073 10.08 -11.40 -18.28
CA TRP A 1073 9.86 -11.46 -19.73
C TRP A 1073 11.17 -11.45 -20.52
N ARG A 1074 12.26 -10.93 -19.94
CA ARG A 1074 13.60 -10.96 -20.54
C ARG A 1074 14.13 -12.39 -20.75
N LEU A 1075 13.55 -13.40 -20.09
CA LEU A 1075 13.86 -14.82 -20.29
C LEU A 1075 12.89 -15.54 -21.25
N ASN A 1076 11.94 -14.84 -21.87
CA ASN A 1076 11.02 -15.43 -22.87
C ASN A 1076 11.77 -15.95 -24.10
N GLU A 1077 11.14 -16.84 -24.86
CA GLU A 1077 11.64 -17.36 -26.14
C GLU A 1077 11.84 -16.24 -27.18
N ARG A 1078 12.50 -16.48 -28.31
CA ARG A 1078 12.55 -15.51 -29.42
C ARG A 1078 11.17 -15.30 -30.04
N HIS A 1079 10.77 -14.05 -30.25
CA HIS A 1079 9.54 -13.67 -30.94
C HIS A 1079 9.62 -13.96 -32.46
N TYR A 1080 8.71 -14.78 -33.00
CA TYR A 1080 8.73 -15.19 -34.43
C TYR A 1080 7.97 -14.23 -35.37
N GLY A 1081 7.45 -13.13 -34.84
CA GLY A 1081 6.73 -12.15 -35.64
C GLY A 1081 5.49 -12.75 -36.29
N ALA A 1082 5.25 -12.40 -37.55
CA ALA A 1082 4.12 -12.89 -38.36
C ALA A 1082 4.11 -14.40 -38.60
N LEU A 1083 5.20 -15.11 -38.30
CA LEU A 1083 5.24 -16.57 -38.41
C LEU A 1083 4.58 -17.28 -37.21
N THR A 1084 4.34 -16.57 -36.10
CA THR A 1084 3.77 -17.14 -34.87
C THR A 1084 2.40 -17.77 -35.16
N GLY A 1085 2.21 -19.03 -34.75
CA GLY A 1085 0.96 -19.78 -34.97
C GLY A 1085 0.86 -20.53 -36.30
N LEU A 1086 1.72 -20.23 -37.28
CA LEU A 1086 1.74 -20.94 -38.57
C LEU A 1086 2.37 -22.34 -38.44
N ASN A 1087 1.87 -23.29 -39.25
CA ASN A 1087 2.48 -24.61 -39.38
C ASN A 1087 3.80 -24.50 -40.15
N LYS A 1088 4.86 -25.12 -39.63
CA LYS A 1088 6.21 -25.02 -40.22
C LYS A 1088 6.27 -25.65 -41.61
N GLN A 1089 5.57 -26.76 -41.85
CA GLN A 1089 5.58 -27.42 -43.15
C GLN A 1089 4.90 -26.55 -44.21
N GLU A 1090 3.70 -26.06 -43.91
CA GLU A 1090 2.97 -25.14 -44.81
C GLU A 1090 3.74 -23.83 -45.09
N THR A 1091 4.54 -23.37 -44.12
CA THR A 1091 5.40 -22.18 -44.31
C THR A 1091 6.58 -22.49 -45.23
N VAL A 1092 7.15 -23.69 -45.15
CA VAL A 1092 8.20 -24.17 -46.07
C VAL A 1092 7.63 -24.33 -47.47
N ASP A 1093 6.44 -24.91 -47.61
CA ASP A 1093 5.78 -25.09 -48.90
C ASP A 1093 5.48 -23.74 -49.58
N LYS A 1094 5.16 -22.70 -48.80
CA LYS A 1094 4.85 -21.33 -49.30
C LYS A 1094 6.06 -20.47 -49.61
N HIS A 1095 7.11 -20.51 -48.77
CA HIS A 1095 8.23 -19.57 -48.84
C HIS A 1095 9.57 -20.22 -49.21
N GLY A 1096 9.62 -21.54 -49.35
CA GLY A 1096 10.84 -22.31 -49.59
C GLY A 1096 11.63 -22.59 -48.31
N ILE A 1097 12.32 -23.73 -48.28
CA ILE A 1097 13.06 -24.21 -47.10
C ILE A 1097 14.22 -23.28 -46.73
N ASP A 1098 14.90 -22.70 -47.72
CA ASP A 1098 16.06 -21.83 -47.51
C ASP A 1098 15.65 -20.55 -46.77
N GLN A 1099 14.53 -19.92 -47.17
CA GLN A 1099 14.02 -18.72 -46.54
C GLN A 1099 13.54 -18.96 -45.10
N VAL A 1100 12.84 -20.08 -44.86
CA VAL A 1100 12.40 -20.47 -43.51
C VAL A 1100 13.59 -20.79 -42.61
N MET A 1101 14.65 -21.40 -43.15
CA MET A 1101 15.89 -21.65 -42.43
C MET A 1101 16.62 -20.34 -42.09
N VAL A 1102 16.63 -19.34 -42.97
CA VAL A 1102 17.15 -17.99 -42.66
C VAL A 1102 16.39 -17.39 -41.48
N TRP A 1103 15.06 -17.34 -41.50
CA TRP A 1103 14.28 -16.80 -40.38
C TRP A 1103 14.43 -17.58 -39.08
N ARG A 1104 14.62 -18.91 -39.17
CA ARG A 1104 14.69 -19.78 -37.99
C ARG A 1104 16.10 -19.89 -37.40
N ARG A 1105 17.15 -19.82 -38.20
CA ARG A 1105 18.53 -20.15 -37.78
C ARG A 1105 19.51 -19.00 -37.91
N SER A 1106 19.19 -17.93 -38.63
CA SER A 1106 20.11 -16.79 -38.71
C SER A 1106 20.31 -16.13 -37.34
N TYR A 1107 21.53 -15.61 -37.13
CA TYR A 1107 21.87 -14.89 -35.91
C TYR A 1107 21.23 -13.49 -35.88
N ALA A 1108 21.35 -12.76 -37.00
CA ALA A 1108 21.00 -11.34 -37.07
C ALA A 1108 19.66 -11.03 -37.74
N ILE A 1109 19.15 -11.88 -38.64
CA ILE A 1109 18.00 -11.56 -39.50
C ILE A 1109 16.70 -11.98 -38.79
N PRO A 1110 15.83 -11.05 -38.38
CA PRO A 1110 14.56 -11.41 -37.77
C PRO A 1110 13.53 -11.87 -38.83
N PRO A 1111 12.54 -12.70 -38.44
CA PRO A 1111 11.35 -12.95 -39.25
C PRO A 1111 10.54 -11.69 -39.55
N PRO A 1112 9.58 -11.71 -40.50
CA PRO A 1112 8.71 -10.58 -40.78
C PRO A 1112 7.98 -10.09 -39.52
N ALA A 1113 7.94 -8.78 -39.33
CA ALA A 1113 7.33 -8.14 -38.16
C ALA A 1113 5.80 -8.34 -38.12
N LEU A 1114 5.25 -8.37 -36.91
CA LEU A 1114 3.80 -8.30 -36.72
C LEU A 1114 3.25 -6.90 -36.96
N ASP A 1115 1.97 -6.85 -37.32
CA ASP A 1115 1.17 -5.63 -37.23
C ASP A 1115 0.67 -5.40 -35.80
N ASN A 1116 0.46 -4.14 -35.43
CA ASN A 1116 -0.01 -3.70 -34.11
C ASN A 1116 -1.38 -4.28 -33.75
N ALA A 1117 -2.20 -4.61 -34.74
CA ALA A 1117 -3.52 -5.20 -34.57
C ALA A 1117 -3.50 -6.73 -34.36
N SER A 1118 -2.35 -7.39 -34.49
CA SER A 1118 -2.24 -8.84 -34.34
C SER A 1118 -2.49 -9.29 -32.90
N GLU A 1119 -3.22 -10.40 -32.74
CA GLU A 1119 -3.42 -11.09 -31.45
C GLU A 1119 -2.09 -11.55 -30.83
N TYR A 1120 -1.08 -11.81 -31.67
CA TYR A 1120 0.23 -12.27 -31.21
C TYR A 1120 1.18 -11.14 -30.80
N TYR A 1121 0.78 -9.87 -30.93
CA TYR A 1121 1.61 -8.74 -30.52
C TYR A 1121 1.63 -8.62 -28.98
N PRO A 1122 2.82 -8.68 -28.33
CA PRO A 1122 2.91 -8.64 -26.87
C PRO A 1122 2.32 -7.38 -26.24
N GLY A 1123 2.30 -6.24 -26.93
CA GLY A 1123 1.73 -4.99 -26.41
C GLY A 1123 0.21 -5.00 -26.25
N ASN A 1124 -0.47 -6.03 -26.77
CA ASN A 1124 -1.90 -6.28 -26.56
C ASN A 1124 -2.17 -7.34 -25.48
N ASP A 1125 -1.14 -8.05 -24.99
CA ASP A 1125 -1.25 -9.09 -23.97
C ASP A 1125 -1.06 -8.48 -22.57
N VAL A 1126 -2.02 -8.73 -21.68
CA VAL A 1126 -2.07 -8.20 -20.30
C VAL A 1126 -0.81 -8.55 -19.51
N LYS A 1127 -0.12 -9.66 -19.82
CA LYS A 1127 1.12 -10.05 -19.13
C LYS A 1127 2.26 -9.06 -19.28
N TYR A 1128 2.23 -8.19 -20.28
CA TYR A 1128 3.27 -7.20 -20.55
C TYR A 1128 2.78 -5.76 -20.39
N ALA A 1129 1.63 -5.54 -19.75
CA ALA A 1129 1.05 -4.21 -19.56
C ALA A 1129 1.98 -3.24 -18.81
N ASP A 1130 2.82 -3.76 -17.91
CA ASP A 1130 3.78 -2.99 -17.10
C ASP A 1130 5.13 -2.78 -17.81
N VAL A 1131 5.29 -3.25 -19.06
CA VAL A 1131 6.50 -3.09 -19.87
C VAL A 1131 6.25 -2.01 -20.90
N ASP A 1132 7.18 -1.07 -21.05
CA ASP A 1132 7.08 -0.04 -22.08
C ASP A 1132 6.93 -0.71 -23.46
N LYS A 1133 5.94 -0.25 -24.24
CA LYS A 1133 5.67 -0.77 -25.58
C LYS A 1133 6.87 -0.62 -26.51
N ALA A 1134 7.76 0.34 -26.25
CA ALA A 1134 9.02 0.50 -26.98
C ALA A 1134 10.01 -0.66 -26.71
N GLU A 1135 9.94 -1.31 -25.56
CA GLU A 1135 10.79 -2.47 -25.21
C GLU A 1135 10.19 -3.81 -25.72
N LEU A 1136 8.93 -3.82 -26.19
CA LEU A 1136 8.25 -5.02 -26.65
C LEU A 1136 8.50 -5.28 -28.15
N PRO A 1137 9.05 -6.45 -28.51
CA PRO A 1137 9.43 -6.71 -29.89
C PRO A 1137 8.24 -7.10 -30.77
N PHE A 1138 8.19 -6.54 -31.98
CA PHE A 1138 7.32 -7.03 -33.06
C PHE A 1138 7.85 -8.33 -33.71
N THR A 1139 9.16 -8.53 -33.65
CA THR A 1139 9.90 -9.70 -34.14
C THR A 1139 11.30 -9.70 -33.52
N GLU A 1140 11.94 -10.86 -33.38
CA GLU A 1140 13.28 -10.97 -32.81
C GLU A 1140 14.17 -11.89 -33.63
N SER A 1141 15.46 -11.55 -33.68
CA SER A 1141 16.54 -12.47 -34.08
C SER A 1141 17.24 -13.04 -32.84
N LEU A 1142 18.22 -13.93 -33.01
CA LEU A 1142 18.98 -14.44 -31.86
C LEU A 1142 19.85 -13.32 -31.25
N LYS A 1143 20.31 -12.37 -32.06
CA LYS A 1143 21.04 -11.17 -31.61
C LYS A 1143 20.16 -10.31 -30.69
N THR A 1144 18.96 -9.91 -31.13
CA THR A 1144 18.08 -9.06 -30.32
C THR A 1144 17.58 -9.76 -29.06
N THR A 1145 17.42 -11.09 -29.11
CA THR A 1145 17.16 -11.91 -27.91
C THR A 1145 18.31 -11.80 -26.89
N GLY A 1146 19.56 -11.74 -27.37
CA GLY A 1146 20.74 -11.55 -26.53
C GLY A 1146 20.79 -10.17 -25.86
N ASP A 1147 20.40 -9.12 -26.59
CA ASP A 1147 20.40 -7.74 -26.10
C ASP A 1147 19.51 -7.55 -24.85
N ARG A 1148 18.50 -8.41 -24.63
CA ARG A 1148 17.69 -8.42 -23.40
C ARG A 1148 18.13 -9.44 -22.34
N VAL A 1149 18.68 -10.59 -22.75
CA VAL A 1149 19.07 -11.67 -21.82
C VAL A 1149 20.38 -11.35 -21.10
N VAL A 1150 21.38 -10.80 -21.82
CA VAL A 1150 22.72 -10.54 -21.27
C VAL A 1150 22.69 -9.45 -20.18
N PRO A 1151 22.02 -8.29 -20.36
CA PRO A 1151 21.91 -7.30 -19.29
C PRO A 1151 21.18 -7.84 -18.05
N TYR A 1152 20.20 -8.74 -18.24
CA TYR A 1152 19.50 -9.37 -17.13
C TYR A 1152 20.41 -10.35 -16.36
N TRP A 1153 21.25 -11.10 -17.08
CA TRP A 1153 22.28 -11.94 -16.49
C TRP A 1153 23.27 -11.11 -15.64
N GLU A 1154 23.81 -10.04 -16.21
CA GLU A 1154 24.83 -9.20 -15.55
C GLU A 1154 24.29 -8.43 -14.35
N ASN A 1155 23.11 -7.80 -14.49
CA ASN A 1155 22.58 -6.89 -13.47
C ASN A 1155 21.76 -7.57 -12.38
N THR A 1156 21.22 -8.78 -12.63
CA THR A 1156 20.30 -9.44 -11.69
C THR A 1156 20.79 -10.80 -11.23
N ILE A 1157 21.30 -11.64 -12.14
CA ILE A 1157 21.68 -13.01 -11.81
C ILE A 1157 23.08 -13.04 -11.17
N ILE A 1158 24.08 -12.33 -11.72
CA ILE A 1158 25.44 -12.28 -11.15
C ILE A 1158 25.46 -11.78 -9.69
N PRO A 1159 24.76 -10.69 -9.29
CA PRO A 1159 24.73 -10.27 -7.89
C PRO A 1159 24.22 -11.36 -6.94
N SER A 1160 23.29 -12.18 -7.40
CA SER A 1160 22.76 -13.30 -6.62
C SER A 1160 23.77 -14.44 -6.46
N ILE A 1161 24.60 -14.68 -7.48
CA ILE A 1161 25.73 -15.62 -7.42
C ILE A 1161 26.82 -15.07 -6.47
N LYS A 1162 27.13 -13.78 -6.55
CA LYS A 1162 28.08 -13.08 -5.65
C LYS A 1162 27.67 -13.18 -4.18
N ALA A 1163 26.36 -13.18 -3.90
CA ALA A 1163 25.80 -13.39 -2.58
C ALA A 1163 25.92 -14.86 -2.08
N GLY A 1164 26.49 -15.77 -2.88
CA GLY A 1164 26.72 -17.17 -2.52
C GLY A 1164 25.51 -18.09 -2.72
N LYS A 1165 24.46 -17.64 -3.43
CA LYS A 1165 23.25 -18.45 -3.68
C LYS A 1165 23.48 -19.46 -4.80
N LYS A 1166 22.94 -20.67 -4.65
CA LYS A 1166 22.88 -21.68 -5.73
C LYS A 1166 21.64 -21.48 -6.59
N ILE A 1167 21.83 -21.37 -7.90
CA ILE A 1167 20.82 -20.86 -8.83
C ILE A 1167 20.44 -21.90 -9.88
N ILE A 1168 19.13 -22.02 -10.14
CA ILE A 1168 18.55 -22.74 -11.27
C ILE A 1168 17.80 -21.77 -12.19
N ILE A 1169 17.97 -21.91 -13.50
CA ILE A 1169 17.32 -21.07 -14.53
C ILE A 1169 16.55 -21.97 -15.47
N ALA A 1170 15.22 -21.85 -15.48
CA ALA A 1170 14.33 -22.56 -16.41
C ALA A 1170 13.84 -21.59 -17.49
N ALA A 1171 14.26 -21.78 -18.74
CA ALA A 1171 13.93 -20.85 -19.83
C ALA A 1171 13.75 -21.57 -21.18
N HIS A 1172 13.86 -20.83 -22.28
CA HIS A 1172 13.59 -21.32 -23.62
C HIS A 1172 14.85 -21.48 -24.48
N GLY A 1173 14.70 -22.10 -25.65
CA GLY A 1173 15.82 -22.50 -26.48
C GLY A 1173 16.68 -21.33 -26.94
N ASN A 1174 16.11 -20.26 -27.49
CA ASN A 1174 16.91 -19.10 -27.94
C ASN A 1174 17.46 -18.28 -26.79
N SER A 1175 16.71 -18.13 -25.69
CA SER A 1175 17.14 -17.37 -24.52
C SER A 1175 18.36 -18.04 -23.86
N LEU A 1176 18.32 -19.37 -23.70
CA LEU A 1176 19.47 -20.13 -23.19
C LEU A 1176 20.64 -20.14 -24.18
N ARG A 1177 20.39 -20.22 -25.49
CA ARG A 1177 21.46 -20.11 -26.50
C ARG A 1177 22.14 -18.75 -26.48
N ALA A 1178 21.39 -17.66 -26.29
CA ALA A 1178 21.97 -16.33 -26.15
C ALA A 1178 22.83 -16.20 -24.90
N LEU A 1179 22.37 -16.75 -23.76
CA LEU A 1179 23.13 -16.77 -22.51
C LEU A 1179 24.41 -17.60 -22.64
N VAL A 1180 24.30 -18.81 -23.18
CA VAL A 1180 25.43 -19.72 -23.38
C VAL A 1180 26.43 -19.18 -24.40
N LYS A 1181 25.97 -18.49 -25.47
CA LYS A 1181 26.87 -17.77 -26.39
C LYS A 1181 27.74 -16.76 -25.65
N HIS A 1182 27.16 -16.03 -24.70
CA HIS A 1182 27.88 -15.05 -23.87
C HIS A 1182 28.85 -15.74 -22.90
N LEU A 1183 28.44 -16.82 -22.23
CA LEU A 1183 29.30 -17.57 -21.30
C LEU A 1183 30.49 -18.25 -21.98
N ASP A 1184 30.25 -18.97 -23.07
CA ASP A 1184 31.27 -19.77 -23.78
C ASP A 1184 31.97 -19.00 -24.92
N ASN A 1185 31.63 -17.73 -25.12
CA ASN A 1185 32.15 -16.87 -26.21
C ASN A 1185 32.09 -17.56 -27.59
N ILE A 1186 30.92 -18.15 -27.91
CA ILE A 1186 30.72 -18.92 -29.15
C ILE A 1186 30.59 -17.96 -30.35
N ALA A 1187 31.31 -18.26 -31.43
CA ALA A 1187 31.26 -17.51 -32.68
C ALA A 1187 29.87 -17.55 -33.35
N GLU A 1188 29.53 -16.49 -34.10
CA GLU A 1188 28.19 -16.28 -34.67
C GLU A 1188 27.77 -17.33 -35.70
N ASP A 1189 28.73 -17.90 -36.43
CA ASP A 1189 28.53 -19.00 -37.38
C ASP A 1189 28.18 -20.31 -36.65
N LYS A 1190 28.86 -20.59 -35.54
CA LYS A 1190 28.71 -21.85 -34.78
C LYS A 1190 27.45 -21.90 -33.91
N ILE A 1191 26.97 -20.77 -33.39
CA ILE A 1191 25.80 -20.75 -32.50
C ILE A 1191 24.49 -21.13 -33.21
N THR A 1192 24.40 -20.90 -34.52
CA THR A 1192 23.20 -21.21 -35.32
C THR A 1192 22.87 -22.72 -35.33
N GLY A 1193 23.92 -23.56 -35.32
CA GLY A 1193 23.84 -25.01 -35.28
C GLY A 1193 23.65 -25.62 -33.88
N LEU A 1194 23.85 -24.85 -32.81
CA LEU A 1194 23.70 -25.34 -31.44
C LEU A 1194 22.23 -25.65 -31.11
N ASN A 1195 21.97 -26.85 -30.57
CA ASN A 1195 20.65 -27.27 -30.10
C ASN A 1195 20.73 -27.72 -28.64
N ILE A 1196 19.96 -27.05 -27.77
CA ILE A 1196 19.82 -27.41 -26.35
C ILE A 1196 18.59 -28.34 -26.23
N PRO A 1197 18.72 -29.56 -25.69
CA PRO A 1197 17.62 -30.52 -25.57
C PRO A 1197 16.55 -30.05 -24.56
N THR A 1198 15.32 -30.52 -24.71
CA THR A 1198 14.20 -30.22 -23.79
C THR A 1198 14.31 -31.02 -22.50
N GLY A 1199 14.05 -30.36 -21.36
CA GLY A 1199 13.99 -31.04 -20.05
C GLY A 1199 15.28 -31.69 -19.55
N VAL A 1200 16.46 -31.37 -20.11
CA VAL A 1200 17.74 -31.89 -19.62
C VAL A 1200 18.52 -30.79 -18.89
N PRO A 1201 18.94 -30.99 -17.63
CA PRO A 1201 19.72 -30.00 -16.89
C PRO A 1201 21.16 -29.85 -17.41
N LEU A 1202 21.57 -28.61 -17.68
CA LEU A 1202 22.92 -28.20 -18.09
C LEU A 1202 23.62 -27.46 -16.95
N VAL A 1203 24.76 -27.94 -16.49
CA VAL A 1203 25.51 -27.40 -15.35
C VAL A 1203 26.76 -26.67 -15.81
N TYR A 1204 26.97 -25.46 -15.31
CA TYR A 1204 28.21 -24.72 -15.46
C TYR A 1204 28.87 -24.48 -14.11
N ASP A 1205 30.15 -24.76 -14.04
CA ASP A 1205 31.03 -24.32 -12.96
C ASP A 1205 31.74 -23.04 -13.40
N LEU A 1206 31.67 -21.98 -12.61
CA LEU A 1206 32.21 -20.65 -12.91
C LEU A 1206 33.35 -20.29 -11.94
N ASP A 1207 34.33 -19.56 -12.45
CA ASP A 1207 35.43 -18.99 -11.66
C ASP A 1207 35.03 -17.69 -10.93
N GLU A 1208 35.99 -17.06 -10.23
CA GLU A 1208 35.83 -15.79 -9.50
C GLU A 1208 35.41 -14.60 -10.40
N ASN A 1209 35.61 -14.72 -11.71
CA ASN A 1209 35.24 -13.72 -12.72
C ASN A 1209 33.97 -14.12 -13.50
N PHE A 1210 33.24 -15.14 -13.04
CA PHE A 1210 32.03 -15.69 -13.67
C PHE A 1210 32.28 -16.27 -15.07
N LYS A 1211 33.51 -16.69 -15.38
CA LYS A 1211 33.84 -17.41 -16.59
C LYS A 1211 33.70 -18.91 -16.39
N PRO A 1212 33.20 -19.66 -17.39
CA PRO A 1212 32.99 -21.08 -17.22
C PRO A 1212 34.31 -21.87 -17.23
N ILE A 1213 34.37 -22.85 -16.35
CA ILE A 1213 35.49 -23.78 -16.20
C ILE A 1213 35.19 -25.02 -17.07
N PRO A 1214 36.07 -25.39 -18.01
CA PRO A 1214 35.84 -26.55 -18.87
C PRO A 1214 35.66 -27.86 -18.09
N HIS A 1215 34.56 -28.58 -18.37
CA HIS A 1215 34.30 -29.89 -17.81
C HIS A 1215 34.66 -31.01 -18.81
N PRO A 1216 35.26 -32.14 -18.38
CA PRO A 1216 35.62 -33.25 -19.28
C PRO A 1216 34.44 -33.86 -20.04
N ASP A 1217 33.26 -33.96 -19.39
CA ASP A 1217 32.03 -34.46 -20.01
C ASP A 1217 31.23 -33.40 -20.81
N ALA A 1218 31.85 -32.26 -21.13
CA ALA A 1218 31.17 -31.22 -21.90
C ALA A 1218 30.97 -31.65 -23.36
N ILE A 1219 29.80 -31.35 -23.92
CA ILE A 1219 29.47 -31.62 -25.33
C ILE A 1219 29.78 -30.36 -26.14
N ALA A 1220 30.79 -30.43 -27.01
CA ALA A 1220 31.22 -29.31 -27.85
C ALA A 1220 30.03 -28.72 -28.65
N PRO A 1221 29.90 -27.38 -28.75
CA PRO A 1221 30.86 -26.33 -28.38
C PRO A 1221 30.77 -25.80 -26.93
N LEU A 1222 30.01 -26.46 -26.05
CA LEU A 1222 29.78 -26.01 -24.67
C LEU A 1222 30.95 -26.37 -23.76
N THR A 1223 31.19 -25.58 -22.72
CA THR A 1223 32.12 -25.95 -21.64
C THR A 1223 31.43 -26.59 -20.43
N GLY A 1224 30.10 -26.43 -20.32
CA GLY A 1224 29.24 -27.05 -19.31
C GLY A 1224 28.83 -28.48 -19.65
N ARG A 1225 28.45 -29.26 -18.63
CA ARG A 1225 28.03 -30.66 -18.75
C ARG A 1225 26.53 -30.84 -18.58
N TYR A 1226 25.93 -31.78 -19.31
CA TYR A 1226 24.55 -32.21 -19.03
C TYR A 1226 24.52 -33.29 -17.95
N VAL A 1227 23.52 -33.26 -17.08
CA VAL A 1227 23.31 -34.25 -16.01
C VAL A 1227 22.37 -35.34 -16.51
N GLY A 1228 22.82 -36.60 -16.46
CA GLY A 1228 22.06 -37.77 -16.92
C GLY A 1228 22.89 -38.70 -17.83
N ASN A 1229 22.21 -39.63 -18.51
CA ASN A 1229 22.85 -40.59 -19.43
C ASN A 1229 23.30 -39.90 -20.73
N GLN A 1230 24.61 -39.90 -20.99
CA GLN A 1230 25.22 -39.17 -22.10
C GLN A 1230 24.79 -39.66 -23.50
N GLU A 1231 24.48 -40.95 -23.66
CA GLU A 1231 24.02 -41.49 -24.96
C GLU A 1231 22.59 -41.02 -25.27
N GLU A 1232 21.71 -41.04 -24.26
CA GLU A 1232 20.34 -40.55 -24.38
C GLU A 1232 20.30 -39.03 -24.64
N ILE A 1233 21.18 -38.28 -23.98
CA ILE A 1233 21.31 -36.83 -24.17
C ILE A 1233 21.76 -36.51 -25.60
N LYS A 1234 22.74 -37.24 -26.15
CA LYS A 1234 23.17 -37.10 -27.55
C LYS A 1234 22.03 -37.43 -28.52
N ALA A 1235 21.24 -38.47 -28.25
CA ALA A 1235 20.07 -38.83 -29.04
C ALA A 1235 18.99 -37.73 -29.00
N ARG A 1236 18.71 -37.14 -27.83
CA ARG A 1236 17.77 -36.01 -27.69
C ARG A 1236 18.25 -34.75 -28.41
N ILE A 1237 19.56 -34.45 -28.37
CA ILE A 1237 20.16 -33.34 -29.13
C ILE A 1237 19.97 -33.56 -30.65
N ALA A 1238 20.21 -34.78 -31.14
CA ALA A 1238 19.97 -35.14 -32.53
C ALA A 1238 18.49 -35.08 -32.92
N GLY A 1239 17.58 -35.47 -32.01
CA GLY A 1239 16.13 -35.34 -32.20
C GLY A 1239 15.67 -33.90 -32.40
N VAL A 1240 16.21 -32.95 -31.62
CA VAL A 1240 15.94 -31.50 -31.80
C VAL A 1240 16.47 -31.00 -33.15
N ALA A 1241 17.59 -31.54 -33.64
CA ALA A 1241 18.10 -31.24 -34.97
C ALA A 1241 17.21 -31.84 -36.08
N ASN A 1242 16.65 -33.04 -35.89
CA ASN A 1242 15.80 -33.70 -36.88
C ASN A 1242 14.39 -33.10 -37.01
N GLN A 1243 13.91 -32.32 -36.02
CA GLN A 1243 12.72 -31.45 -36.17
C GLN A 1243 12.85 -30.38 -37.27
N THR A 1244 13.96 -30.33 -38.01
CA THR A 1244 14.19 -29.40 -39.13
C THR A 1244 14.31 -30.10 -40.50
N LYS A 1245 14.30 -31.43 -40.58
CA LYS A 1245 14.27 -32.13 -41.87
C LYS A 1245 12.82 -32.43 -42.22
N ALA A 1246 12.32 -31.82 -43.29
CA ALA A 1246 11.05 -32.21 -43.89
C ALA A 1246 11.15 -33.69 -44.34
N HIS A 1247 10.09 -34.45 -44.13
CA HIS A 1247 9.81 -35.63 -44.94
C HIS A 1247 9.20 -35.19 -46.26
#